data_AF-A0A8T5GS69-F1
#
_entry.id   AF-A0A8T5GS69-F1
#
_cell.length_a   1.000
_cell.length_b   1.000
_cell.length_c   1.000
_cell.angle_alpha   90.00
_cell.angle_beta   90.00
_cell.angle_gamma   90.00
#
_symmetry.space_group_name_H-M   'P 1'
#
loop_
_entity.id
_entity.type
_entity.pdbx_description
1 polymer ?
#
loop_
_entity_poly.entity_id
_entity_poly.type
_entity_poly.pdbx_seq_one_letter_code
_entity_poly.pdbx_strand_id
1 'polypeptide(L)'
;MAARGTIVCTVCGEKKATAPCALCASMMKGAPKRDWDYEIPYLLHEEVAQSLGGPHPNAKQRWNAFKRHYSTPDHVGWARTEGSIDPVLEAPASSEELLAIAKRIEEGIKLTSAERLVLHKGFLMIDGASFSFREQHVCMNGRQLPHQVPTVSLLRVLADPKQRHGWDMSRFLTVFGCIKTIQEEQLVDEFHNREQRHAFLRRRRIEHRAARPSRHAVFSVLTWIGWMAEEHIPPPTHHMSHPLGAWSRDIKQRLSRGNDFDARIAEAFLNHPDGLVELASYPWLARWKNYRSTLQANAPVKPPLRTIGGKLKLRVRTKTGSSRHTNIPDDPAIWATLLAHSLSPLTSHEGEVLFAVQHNWSSRANSPKLISAPLKRSIEFLNSIIKANCQRAFISGKHILVVGRVGHFYEVTVEPGAHAAPFRIKLLSSLGPKRSSDVCIHQGRFHSTVPLGDTIATVVLSLIDDVGSSVQVNSLLNELTHNAPMGFPHLLNDTQKAMMDQASYLQLLDAVQRYTGLNAPTWVEERGRNGPEFDQAEALGRGELFMQYLQHRNHRNHQRDRRTSASEARNKVAHAALAKRPYPLDALVKMWHSSVVAASNEEADASERRLNLHHHHDFYHDNFQRNDWMFLRNHGQNERDAPIGDVRNGERRFCEVFPRVWEAMLLQPIGSQVRFAVADGGDVSFEHCHLNLTLRNAHERRLMLRFATLAGYEEQDREHGYQVFQRRDHPRQWARRNLSENLNRAQERFGFRGAPPWWWHYMDAQQAPDEVPEFRWELGVDLRDDPRPPMGGDFQP
;
A
#
# COMPACT_ATOMS: atom_id res chain seq x y z
N MET A 1 17.50 40.75 -18.93
CA MET A 1 17.52 39.29 -19.17
C MET A 1 18.90 38.90 -19.68
N ALA A 2 19.75 38.32 -18.82
CA ALA A 2 21.10 37.92 -19.20
C ALA A 2 21.08 36.71 -20.15
N ALA A 3 21.86 36.78 -21.24
CA ALA A 3 22.03 35.69 -22.19
C ALA A 3 22.60 34.45 -21.49
N ARG A 4 21.77 33.41 -21.28
CA ARG A 4 22.23 32.11 -20.78
C ARG A 4 23.18 31.51 -21.82
N GLY A 5 24.47 31.44 -21.49
CA GLY A 5 25.48 30.83 -22.34
C GLY A 5 25.09 29.39 -22.72
N THR A 6 25.11 29.07 -24.01
CA THR A 6 24.91 27.69 -24.50
C THR A 6 26.17 26.88 -24.25
N ILE A 7 26.05 25.74 -23.57
CA ILE A 7 27.13 24.79 -23.27
C ILE A 7 26.99 23.56 -24.18
N VAL A 8 28.11 22.97 -24.60
CA VAL A 8 28.10 21.72 -25.37
C VAL A 8 27.74 20.54 -24.46
N CYS A 9 26.69 19.80 -24.80
CA CYS A 9 26.27 18.62 -24.07
C CYS A 9 27.35 17.53 -24.15
N THR A 10 27.82 17.05 -23.00
CA THR A 10 28.86 16.02 -22.88
C THR A 10 28.46 14.64 -23.44
N VAL A 11 27.17 14.45 -23.76
CA VAL A 11 26.60 13.19 -24.23
C VAL A 11 26.32 13.20 -25.73
N CYS A 12 25.51 14.17 -26.19
CA CYS A 12 25.12 14.26 -27.60
C CYS A 12 25.92 15.27 -28.43
N GLY A 13 26.84 16.02 -27.82
CA GLY A 13 27.69 16.99 -28.53
C GLY A 13 27.00 18.29 -28.98
N GLU A 14 25.72 18.49 -28.65
CA GLU A 14 24.95 19.67 -29.09
C GLU A 14 25.03 20.86 -28.13
N LYS A 15 24.94 22.07 -28.68
CA LYS A 15 24.82 23.31 -27.88
C LYS A 15 23.45 23.39 -27.21
N LYS A 16 23.41 23.31 -25.89
CA LYS A 16 22.18 23.29 -25.05
C LYS A 16 22.36 24.18 -23.82
N ALA A 17 21.27 24.42 -23.08
CA ALA A 17 21.30 25.23 -21.87
C ALA A 17 22.00 24.53 -20.68
N THR A 18 22.07 23.19 -20.69
CA THR A 18 22.70 22.36 -19.65
C THR A 18 23.50 21.22 -20.27
N ALA A 19 24.54 20.76 -19.59
CA ALA A 19 25.34 19.59 -19.96
C ALA A 19 25.40 18.63 -18.75
N PRO A 20 24.82 17.41 -18.82
CA PRO A 20 24.04 16.86 -19.93
C PRO A 20 22.70 17.58 -20.14
N CYS A 21 22.21 17.61 -21.38
CA CYS A 21 20.91 18.22 -21.68
C CYS A 21 19.77 17.37 -21.09
N ALA A 22 18.59 17.96 -20.87
CA ALA A 22 17.46 17.29 -20.21
C ALA A 22 17.05 15.95 -20.87
N LEU A 23 17.07 15.88 -22.21
CA LEU A 23 16.80 14.64 -22.95
C LEU A 23 17.89 13.59 -22.69
N CYS A 24 19.17 13.94 -22.82
CA CYS A 24 20.26 13.01 -22.54
C CYS A 24 20.23 12.55 -21.07
N ALA A 25 19.97 13.46 -20.13
CA ALA A 25 19.80 13.13 -18.72
C ALA A 25 18.65 12.13 -18.48
N SER A 26 17.55 12.25 -19.22
CA SER A 26 16.44 11.29 -19.15
C SER A 26 16.81 9.90 -19.66
N MET A 27 17.66 9.80 -20.69
CA MET A 27 18.13 8.53 -21.26
C MET A 27 19.26 7.88 -20.47
N MET A 28 20.01 8.68 -19.70
CA MET A 28 21.05 8.21 -18.79
C MET A 28 20.51 7.67 -17.48
N LYS A 29 19.36 8.18 -17.01
CA LYS A 29 18.66 7.58 -15.87
C LYS A 29 18.40 6.13 -16.26
N GLY A 30 19.06 5.21 -15.55
CA GLY A 30 18.98 3.78 -15.82
C GLY A 30 17.53 3.30 -15.82
N ALA A 31 17.34 2.03 -16.18
CA ALA A 31 16.08 1.29 -16.05
C ALA A 31 15.21 1.79 -14.86
N PRO A 32 13.87 1.81 -15.00
CA PRO A 32 12.96 2.43 -14.03
C PRO A 32 13.42 2.18 -12.60
N LYS A 33 13.54 3.28 -11.82
CA LYS A 33 14.06 3.26 -10.46
C LYS A 33 13.42 2.08 -9.69
N ARG A 34 14.24 1.12 -9.28
CA ARG A 34 13.85 -0.10 -8.57
C ARG A 34 13.90 0.14 -7.06
N ASP A 35 13.44 -0.86 -6.32
CA ASP A 35 13.53 -0.95 -4.84
C ASP A 35 14.94 -0.72 -4.27
N TRP A 36 16.00 -0.89 -5.07
CA TRP A 36 17.39 -0.63 -4.69
C TRP A 36 17.90 0.79 -4.98
N ASP A 37 17.11 1.63 -5.66
CA ASP A 37 17.52 2.99 -6.00
C ASP A 37 17.09 4.01 -4.92
N TYR A 38 16.51 3.55 -3.81
CA TYR A 38 16.18 4.37 -2.64
C TYR A 38 17.43 5.12 -2.15
N GLU A 39 17.28 6.44 -2.01
CA GLU A 39 18.36 7.37 -1.72
C GLU A 39 18.52 7.48 -0.20
N ILE A 40 19.67 7.09 0.32
CA ILE A 40 20.09 7.33 1.71
C ILE A 40 21.37 8.19 1.70
N PRO A 41 21.74 8.85 2.83
CA PRO A 41 22.93 9.70 2.88
C PRO A 41 24.18 8.98 2.35
N TYR A 42 24.93 9.63 1.46
CA TYR A 42 26.13 9.04 0.84
C TYR A 42 27.16 8.59 1.88
N LEU A 43 27.35 9.41 2.93
CA LEU A 43 28.27 9.10 4.03
C LEU A 43 27.88 7.80 4.74
N LEU A 44 26.57 7.54 4.91
CA LEU A 44 26.09 6.29 5.50
C LEU A 44 26.38 5.08 4.60
N HIS A 45 26.23 5.22 3.29
CA HIS A 45 26.64 4.17 2.35
C HIS A 45 28.14 3.87 2.44
N GLU A 46 28.97 4.90 2.57
CA GLU A 46 30.42 4.77 2.67
C GLU A 46 30.84 4.12 3.99
N GLU A 47 30.33 4.63 5.11
CA GLU A 47 30.56 4.10 6.46
C GLU A 47 30.20 2.61 6.51
N VAL A 48 29.01 2.24 6.05
CA VAL A 48 28.56 0.85 6.09
C VAL A 48 29.42 -0.06 5.21
N ALA A 49 29.84 0.42 4.05
CA ALA A 49 30.72 -0.33 3.16
C ALA A 49 32.10 -0.57 3.79
N GLN A 50 32.65 0.42 4.49
CA GLN A 50 33.92 0.29 5.23
C GLN A 50 33.76 -0.70 6.40
N SER A 51 32.68 -0.56 7.18
CA SER A 51 32.39 -1.41 8.33
C SER A 51 32.20 -2.89 7.96
N LEU A 52 31.70 -3.20 6.76
CA LEU A 52 31.59 -4.59 6.29
C LEU A 52 32.92 -5.24 5.85
N GLY A 53 34.05 -4.54 5.99
CA GLY A 53 35.40 -5.10 5.80
C GLY A 53 36.03 -4.85 4.43
N GLY A 54 35.56 -3.84 3.68
CA GLY A 54 36.19 -3.43 2.43
C GLY A 54 36.09 -4.45 1.27
N PRO A 55 36.97 -4.39 0.26
CA PRO A 55 36.90 -5.27 -0.89
C PRO A 55 37.41 -6.68 -0.54
N HIS A 56 36.59 -7.69 -0.80
CA HIS A 56 36.89 -9.13 -0.69
C HIS A 56 36.80 -9.87 0.67
N PRO A 57 36.05 -9.44 1.70
CA PRO A 57 35.76 -10.33 2.81
C PRO A 57 34.77 -11.43 2.37
N ASN A 58 35.08 -12.68 2.71
CA ASN A 58 34.12 -13.78 2.55
C ASN A 58 32.89 -13.55 3.46
N ALA A 59 31.81 -14.29 3.25
CA ALA A 59 30.56 -14.07 4.00
C ALA A 59 30.75 -14.14 5.52
N LYS A 60 31.64 -15.02 6.01
CA LYS A 60 31.96 -15.14 7.44
C LYS A 60 32.64 -13.89 7.98
N GLN A 61 33.64 -13.37 7.28
CA GLN A 61 34.34 -12.14 7.66
C GLN A 61 33.40 -10.93 7.68
N ARG A 62 32.45 -10.85 6.74
CA ARG A 62 31.42 -9.79 6.74
C ARG A 62 30.51 -9.86 7.95
N TRP A 63 30.07 -11.06 8.32
CA TRP A 63 29.23 -11.24 9.51
C TRP A 63 30.00 -10.91 10.80
N ASN A 64 31.28 -11.29 10.89
CA ASN A 64 32.13 -10.89 12.01
C ASN A 64 32.30 -9.37 12.09
N ALA A 65 32.50 -8.71 10.94
CA ALA A 65 32.62 -7.25 10.87
C ALA A 65 31.29 -6.56 11.21
N PHE A 66 30.16 -7.09 10.71
CA PHE A 66 28.81 -6.63 11.06
C PHE A 66 28.58 -6.74 12.57
N LYS A 67 28.86 -7.89 13.17
CA LYS A 67 28.72 -8.11 14.62
C LYS A 67 29.56 -7.11 15.42
N ARG A 68 30.81 -6.88 15.02
CA ARG A 68 31.71 -5.94 15.71
C ARG A 68 31.20 -4.51 15.69
N HIS A 69 30.62 -4.06 14.58
CA HIS A 69 30.26 -2.65 14.38
C HIS A 69 28.82 -2.30 14.74
N TYR A 70 27.87 -3.23 14.57
CA TYR A 70 26.44 -2.93 14.74
C TYR A 70 25.79 -3.62 15.95
N SER A 71 26.42 -4.63 16.55
CA SER A 71 25.89 -5.28 17.77
C SER A 71 26.23 -4.48 19.03
N THR A 72 25.89 -3.18 19.02
CA THR A 72 26.07 -2.25 20.14
C THR A 72 25.01 -2.49 21.23
N PRO A 73 25.26 -2.09 22.49
CA PRO A 73 24.32 -2.26 23.59
C PRO A 73 22.91 -1.74 23.30
N ASP A 74 22.79 -0.61 22.60
CA ASP A 74 21.50 0.00 22.23
C ASP A 74 20.66 -0.87 21.28
N HIS A 75 21.28 -1.80 20.57
CA HIS A 75 20.63 -2.63 19.56
C HIS A 75 20.48 -4.09 19.98
N VAL A 76 21.34 -4.57 20.88
CA VAL A 76 21.27 -5.95 21.39
C VAL A 76 20.78 -6.06 22.83
N GLY A 77 20.79 -4.96 23.59
CA GLY A 77 20.47 -4.95 25.02
C GLY A 77 19.06 -5.47 25.33
N TRP A 78 18.10 -5.26 24.43
CA TRP A 78 16.74 -5.78 24.57
C TRP A 78 16.67 -7.31 24.66
N ALA A 79 17.68 -8.03 24.17
CA ALA A 79 17.73 -9.50 24.16
C ALA A 79 18.81 -10.06 25.10
N ARG A 80 19.42 -9.23 25.95
CA ARG A 80 20.42 -9.67 26.94
C ARG A 80 19.77 -10.00 28.27
N THR A 81 20.29 -11.01 28.95
CA THR A 81 19.97 -11.29 30.35
C THR A 81 20.94 -10.54 31.28
N GLU A 82 20.53 -10.36 32.53
CA GLU A 82 21.42 -9.84 33.57
C GLU A 82 22.44 -10.93 33.94
N GLY A 83 23.70 -10.71 33.57
CA GLY A 83 24.77 -11.69 33.76
C GLY A 83 24.80 -12.79 32.69
N SER A 84 25.76 -13.72 32.82
CA SER A 84 25.97 -14.82 31.86
C SER A 84 25.24 -16.10 32.30
N ILE A 85 23.91 -16.02 32.41
CA ILE A 85 23.05 -17.12 32.86
C ILE A 85 22.56 -17.93 31.64
N ASP A 86 22.38 -19.26 31.82
CA ASP A 86 21.70 -20.10 30.83
C ASP A 86 20.16 -19.85 30.89
N PRO A 87 19.53 -19.38 29.81
CA PRO A 87 18.09 -19.08 29.80
C PRO A 87 17.18 -20.33 29.83
N VAL A 88 17.71 -21.53 29.57
CA VAL A 88 16.94 -22.78 29.52
C VAL A 88 17.05 -23.53 30.84
N LEU A 89 15.93 -23.71 31.53
CA LEU A 89 15.83 -24.46 32.78
C LEU A 89 15.67 -25.97 32.52
N GLU A 90 14.76 -26.36 31.62
CA GLU A 90 14.60 -27.75 31.17
C GLU A 90 14.50 -27.82 29.64
N ALA A 91 15.23 -28.78 29.05
CA ALA A 91 15.17 -29.09 27.62
C ALA A 91 14.41 -30.41 27.39
N PRO A 92 13.68 -30.56 26.26
CA PRO A 92 12.85 -31.74 26.03
C PRO A 92 13.63 -33.00 25.67
N ALA A 93 14.91 -32.85 25.31
CA ALA A 93 15.81 -33.90 24.85
C ALA A 93 17.29 -33.45 24.98
N SER A 94 18.22 -34.36 24.71
CA SER A 94 19.66 -34.05 24.70
C SER A 94 20.03 -33.11 23.55
N SER A 95 21.14 -32.38 23.69
CA SER A 95 21.66 -31.49 22.64
C SER A 95 21.92 -32.24 21.32
N GLU A 96 22.41 -33.47 21.37
CA GLU A 96 22.68 -34.30 20.18
C GLU A 96 21.39 -34.66 19.43
N GLU A 97 20.34 -35.04 20.18
CA GLU A 97 19.04 -35.37 19.60
C GLU A 97 18.38 -34.14 18.97
N LEU A 98 18.42 -32.98 19.64
CA LEU A 98 17.90 -31.72 19.12
C LEU A 98 18.64 -31.26 17.84
N LEU A 99 19.96 -31.42 17.79
CA LEU A 99 20.76 -31.11 16.60
C LEU A 99 20.46 -32.09 15.45
N ALA A 100 20.23 -33.37 15.74
CA ALA A 100 19.81 -34.36 14.74
C ALA A 100 18.43 -34.01 14.16
N ILE A 101 17.47 -33.63 14.99
CA ILE A 101 16.15 -33.14 14.56
C ILE A 101 16.31 -31.90 13.67
N ALA A 102 17.10 -30.91 14.10
CA ALA A 102 17.34 -29.70 13.32
C ALA A 102 17.97 -30.00 11.94
N LYS A 103 18.90 -30.96 11.87
CA LYS A 103 19.51 -31.41 10.61
C LYS A 103 18.50 -32.05 9.67
N ARG A 104 17.62 -32.93 10.18
CA ARG A 104 16.56 -33.56 9.38
C ARG A 104 15.57 -32.55 8.81
N ILE A 105 15.18 -31.54 9.60
CA ILE A 105 14.33 -30.45 9.12
C ILE A 105 15.02 -29.67 8.00
N GLU A 106 16.32 -29.37 8.15
CA GLU A 106 17.10 -28.69 7.10
C GLU A 106 17.14 -29.50 5.79
N GLU A 107 17.31 -30.82 5.89
CA GLU A 107 17.35 -31.74 4.75
C GLU A 107 15.96 -32.02 4.13
N GLY A 108 14.89 -31.46 4.71
CA GLY A 108 13.51 -31.68 4.26
C GLY A 108 12.96 -33.07 4.58
N ILE A 109 13.61 -33.81 5.49
CA ILE A 109 13.21 -35.15 5.91
C ILE A 109 12.07 -35.04 6.92
N LYS A 110 10.98 -35.79 6.68
CA LYS A 110 9.83 -35.84 7.59
C LYS A 110 10.25 -36.39 8.96
N LEU A 111 9.90 -35.68 10.02
CA LEU A 111 10.12 -36.12 11.40
C LEU A 111 9.21 -37.30 11.75
N THR A 112 9.76 -38.24 12.53
CA THR A 112 9.02 -39.34 13.16
C THR A 112 8.07 -38.83 14.24
N SER A 113 7.13 -39.68 14.70
CA SER A 113 6.20 -39.31 15.78
C SER A 113 6.93 -39.03 17.10
N ALA A 114 8.00 -39.77 17.41
CA ALA A 114 8.82 -39.55 18.61
C ALA A 114 9.55 -38.21 18.56
N GLU A 115 10.19 -37.87 17.44
CA GLU A 115 10.88 -36.58 17.25
C GLU A 115 9.90 -35.39 17.30
N ARG A 116 8.67 -35.54 16.79
CA ARG A 116 7.63 -34.52 16.96
C ARG A 116 7.22 -34.38 18.42
N LEU A 117 7.10 -35.48 19.15
CA LEU A 117 6.76 -35.45 20.58
C LEU A 117 7.81 -34.67 21.38
N VAL A 118 9.10 -34.83 21.06
CA VAL A 118 10.19 -34.02 21.65
C VAL A 118 9.95 -32.53 21.42
N LEU A 119 9.65 -32.11 20.18
CA LEU A 119 9.35 -30.71 19.86
C LEU A 119 8.09 -30.19 20.55
N HIS A 120 7.08 -31.04 20.74
CA HIS A 120 5.83 -30.70 21.44
C HIS A 120 6.00 -30.56 22.95
N LYS A 121 6.88 -31.34 23.59
CA LYS A 121 7.22 -31.18 25.02
C LYS A 121 7.80 -29.80 25.30
N GLY A 122 8.64 -29.30 24.39
CA GLY A 122 9.17 -27.94 24.44
C GLY A 122 10.23 -27.71 25.52
N PHE A 123 10.64 -26.46 25.65
CA PHE A 123 11.67 -25.98 26.57
C PHE A 123 11.02 -25.17 27.69
N LEU A 124 11.46 -25.35 28.92
CA LEU A 124 11.10 -24.50 30.05
C LEU A 124 12.21 -23.47 30.25
N MET A 125 11.84 -22.19 30.27
CA MET A 125 12.76 -21.08 30.44
C MET A 125 12.86 -20.66 31.90
N ILE A 126 13.93 -19.94 32.25
CA ILE A 126 14.17 -19.45 33.62
C ILE A 126 13.13 -18.44 34.13
N ASP A 127 12.41 -17.77 33.21
CA ASP A 127 11.31 -16.85 33.52
C ASP A 127 9.96 -17.59 33.72
N GLY A 128 9.97 -18.93 33.67
CA GLY A 128 8.80 -19.79 33.80
C GLY A 128 8.01 -19.97 32.50
N ALA A 129 8.40 -19.33 31.40
CA ALA A 129 7.73 -19.51 30.11
C ALA A 129 8.07 -20.88 29.49
N SER A 130 7.05 -21.54 28.94
CA SER A 130 7.21 -22.81 28.22
C SER A 130 7.09 -22.60 26.72
N PHE A 131 8.09 -23.05 25.96
CA PHE A 131 8.13 -22.89 24.50
C PHE A 131 8.21 -24.24 23.78
N SER A 132 7.17 -24.58 23.03
CA SER A 132 7.15 -25.79 22.20
C SER A 132 7.11 -25.45 20.70
N PHE A 133 7.47 -26.41 19.86
CA PHE A 133 7.47 -26.23 18.40
C PHE A 133 6.39 -27.11 17.79
N ARG A 134 5.46 -26.49 17.06
CA ARG A 134 4.43 -27.16 16.28
C ARG A 134 4.60 -26.79 14.81
N GLU A 135 5.03 -27.76 14.02
CA GLU A 135 5.36 -27.59 12.61
C GLU A 135 6.46 -26.55 12.40
N GLN A 136 6.12 -25.34 11.95
CA GLN A 136 7.03 -24.21 11.75
C GLN A 136 6.70 -23.02 12.66
N HIS A 137 5.83 -23.22 13.66
CA HIS A 137 5.44 -22.21 14.63
C HIS A 137 5.94 -22.58 16.02
N VAL A 138 6.15 -21.55 16.83
CA VAL A 138 6.42 -21.69 18.27
C VAL A 138 5.11 -21.51 19.01
N CYS A 139 4.88 -22.30 20.04
CA CYS A 139 3.82 -22.11 21.02
C CYS A 139 4.43 -21.66 22.33
N MET A 140 3.92 -20.59 22.92
CA MET A 140 4.31 -20.09 24.24
C MET A 140 3.16 -20.40 25.20
N ASN A 141 3.44 -21.10 26.30
CA ASN A 141 2.44 -21.49 27.31
C ASN A 141 1.21 -22.19 26.69
N GLY A 142 1.45 -23.02 25.66
CA GLY A 142 0.41 -23.73 24.92
C GLY A 142 -0.29 -22.91 23.82
N ARG A 143 -0.10 -21.59 23.75
CA ARG A 143 -0.68 -20.71 22.73
C ARG A 143 0.26 -20.55 21.54
N GLN A 144 -0.22 -20.83 20.33
CA GLN A 144 0.58 -20.73 19.10
C GLN A 144 0.82 -19.26 18.70
N LEU A 145 2.09 -18.91 18.44
CA LEU A 145 2.48 -17.60 17.93
C LEU A 145 2.03 -17.40 16.47
N PRO A 146 1.75 -16.14 16.04
CA PRO A 146 1.08 -15.88 14.76
C PRO A 146 1.86 -16.22 13.50
N HIS A 147 3.19 -16.27 13.53
CA HIS A 147 4.03 -16.39 12.35
C HIS A 147 5.06 -17.51 12.45
N GLN A 148 5.46 -18.02 11.28
CA GLN A 148 6.47 -19.07 11.18
C GLN A 148 7.86 -18.54 11.55
N VAL A 149 8.63 -19.40 12.21
CA VAL A 149 9.95 -19.07 12.76
C VAL A 149 11.05 -19.84 12.03
N PRO A 150 12.32 -19.40 12.11
CA PRO A 150 13.46 -20.16 11.61
C PRO A 150 13.79 -21.32 12.57
N THR A 151 12.96 -22.38 12.55
CA THR A 151 13.01 -23.52 13.47
C THR A 151 14.40 -24.17 13.55
N VAL A 152 15.10 -24.35 12.43
CA VAL A 152 16.43 -24.97 12.41
C VAL A 152 17.45 -24.10 13.13
N SER A 153 17.45 -22.80 12.85
CA SER A 153 18.36 -21.84 13.50
C SER A 153 18.10 -21.76 15.01
N LEU A 154 16.83 -21.68 15.40
CA LEU A 154 16.42 -21.61 16.81
C LEU A 154 16.81 -22.88 17.57
N LEU A 155 16.52 -24.07 17.02
CA LEU A 155 16.88 -25.34 17.68
C LEU A 155 18.39 -25.49 17.86
N ARG A 156 19.22 -25.00 16.94
CA ARG A 156 20.69 -25.06 17.07
C ARG A 156 21.21 -24.22 18.22
N VAL A 157 20.72 -22.99 18.35
CA VAL A 157 21.09 -22.12 19.47
C VAL A 157 20.52 -22.66 20.78
N LEU A 158 19.28 -23.13 20.79
CA LEU A 158 18.67 -23.74 21.96
C LEU A 158 19.35 -25.06 22.37
N ALA A 159 19.97 -25.80 21.45
CA ALA A 159 20.71 -27.02 21.76
C ALA A 159 22.15 -26.76 22.25
N ASP A 160 22.73 -25.58 21.97
CA ASP A 160 24.11 -25.23 22.35
C ASP A 160 24.13 -24.25 23.54
N PRO A 161 24.43 -24.74 24.77
CA PRO A 161 24.51 -23.88 25.95
C PRO A 161 25.46 -22.70 25.73
N LYS A 162 26.64 -22.92 25.13
CA LYS A 162 27.66 -21.88 24.98
C LYS A 162 27.18 -20.70 24.13
N GLN A 163 26.28 -20.95 23.18
CA GLN A 163 25.73 -19.90 22.31
C GLN A 163 24.59 -19.12 22.97
N ARG A 164 23.77 -19.77 23.79
CA ARG A 164 22.59 -19.15 24.43
C ARG A 164 22.87 -18.45 25.77
N HIS A 165 24.02 -18.73 26.42
CA HIS A 165 24.37 -18.05 27.67
C HIS A 165 24.43 -16.52 27.52
N GLY A 166 23.82 -15.81 28.46
CA GLY A 166 23.78 -14.34 28.45
C GLY A 166 22.79 -13.75 27.43
N TRP A 167 21.86 -14.54 26.91
CA TRP A 167 20.80 -14.12 25.98
C TRP A 167 19.41 -14.53 26.50
N ASP A 168 18.44 -13.66 26.28
CA ASP A 168 17.03 -13.91 26.64
C ASP A 168 16.33 -14.63 25.48
N MET A 169 16.26 -15.96 25.59
CA MET A 169 15.64 -16.79 24.55
C MET A 169 14.12 -16.63 24.48
N SER A 170 13.45 -16.33 25.58
CA SER A 170 12.01 -16.04 25.61
C SER A 170 11.67 -14.84 24.72
N ARG A 171 12.46 -13.76 24.83
CA ARG A 171 12.30 -12.57 23.97
C ARG A 171 12.58 -12.89 22.51
N PHE A 172 13.62 -13.66 22.19
CA PHE A 172 13.89 -14.06 20.81
C PHE A 172 12.74 -14.85 20.20
N LEU A 173 12.28 -15.90 20.88
CA LEU A 173 11.21 -16.78 20.40
C LEU A 173 9.91 -16.00 20.17
N THR A 174 9.57 -15.11 21.11
CA THR A 174 8.40 -14.22 21.01
C THR A 174 8.51 -13.28 19.81
N VAL A 175 9.64 -12.59 19.65
CA VAL A 175 9.84 -11.65 18.52
C VAL A 175 9.87 -12.38 17.18
N PHE A 176 10.54 -13.52 17.07
CA PHE A 176 10.52 -14.34 15.85
C PHE A 176 9.10 -14.80 15.50
N GLY A 177 8.31 -15.23 16.47
CA GLY A 177 6.93 -15.66 16.25
C GLY A 177 5.96 -14.52 15.90
N CYS A 178 6.36 -13.26 16.12
CA CYS A 178 5.57 -12.07 15.78
C CYS A 178 6.03 -11.36 14.49
N ILE A 179 7.17 -11.75 13.91
CA ILE A 179 7.68 -11.18 12.66
C ILE A 179 7.31 -12.05 11.47
N LYS A 180 6.71 -11.42 10.45
CA LYS A 180 6.37 -12.12 9.21
C LYS A 180 7.61 -12.26 8.33
N THR A 181 8.28 -13.39 8.43
CA THR A 181 9.50 -13.74 7.66
C THR A 181 9.21 -14.58 6.41
N ILE A 182 7.96 -14.87 6.08
CA ILE A 182 7.59 -15.63 4.89
C ILE A 182 6.76 -14.75 3.96
N GLN A 183 7.15 -14.74 2.69
CA GLN A 183 6.36 -14.10 1.65
C GLN A 183 5.09 -14.92 1.45
N GLU A 184 3.92 -14.27 1.44
CA GLU A 184 2.74 -14.88 0.83
C GLU A 184 3.13 -15.19 -0.62
N GLU A 185 3.50 -16.44 -0.88
CA GLU A 185 3.29 -16.99 -2.20
C GLU A 185 1.80 -16.80 -2.46
N GLN A 186 1.55 -16.08 -3.55
CA GLN A 186 0.25 -15.68 -4.03
C GLN A 186 -0.72 -16.83 -3.81
N LEU A 187 -1.86 -16.58 -3.14
CA LEU A 187 -3.03 -17.44 -3.23
C LEU A 187 -3.42 -17.47 -4.72
N VAL A 188 -2.80 -18.37 -5.48
CA VAL A 188 -3.16 -18.71 -6.84
C VAL A 188 -4.08 -19.92 -6.70
N ASP A 189 -5.33 -19.64 -6.35
CA ASP A 189 -6.39 -20.57 -6.71
C ASP A 189 -6.87 -20.22 -8.13
N GLU A 190 -7.03 -21.27 -8.91
CA GLU A 190 -7.44 -21.28 -10.31
C GLU A 190 -8.88 -20.78 -10.46
N PHE A 191 -9.05 -19.50 -10.78
CA PHE A 191 -10.38 -18.96 -11.15
C PHE A 191 -10.48 -18.76 -12.68
N HIS A 192 -11.29 -19.60 -13.32
CA HIS A 192 -11.55 -19.58 -14.77
C HIS A 192 -12.66 -18.58 -15.15
N ASN A 193 -12.37 -17.73 -16.14
CA ASN A 193 -13.26 -16.83 -16.92
C ASN A 193 -14.02 -15.68 -16.23
N ARG A 194 -14.16 -14.56 -16.99
CA ARG A 194 -14.87 -13.26 -16.79
C ARG A 194 -14.72 -12.52 -15.44
N GLU A 195 -14.63 -13.21 -14.31
CA GLU A 195 -14.23 -12.71 -13.00
C GLU A 195 -12.77 -12.21 -12.97
N GLN A 196 -11.97 -12.61 -13.95
CA GLN A 196 -10.55 -12.23 -14.09
C GLN A 196 -10.32 -10.71 -14.09
N ARG A 197 -11.22 -9.88 -14.63
CA ARG A 197 -11.03 -8.41 -14.65
C ARG A 197 -11.27 -7.80 -13.26
N HIS A 198 -12.30 -8.26 -12.55
CA HIS A 198 -12.57 -7.83 -11.18
C HIS A 198 -11.54 -8.40 -10.19
N ALA A 199 -11.12 -9.66 -10.39
CA ALA A 199 -10.06 -10.30 -9.63
C ALA A 199 -8.70 -9.62 -9.90
N PHE A 200 -8.39 -9.25 -11.14
CA PHE A 200 -7.18 -8.49 -11.51
C PHE A 200 -7.18 -7.09 -10.89
N LEU A 201 -8.30 -6.36 -10.94
CA LEU A 201 -8.41 -5.06 -10.29
C LEU A 201 -8.36 -5.18 -8.75
N ARG A 202 -9.00 -6.19 -8.14
CA ARG A 202 -8.85 -6.49 -6.71
C ARG A 202 -7.41 -6.84 -6.36
N ARG A 203 -6.74 -7.65 -7.19
CA ARG A 203 -5.34 -8.05 -7.06
C ARG A 203 -4.40 -6.85 -7.11
N ARG A 204 -4.49 -6.01 -8.15
CA ARG A 204 -3.67 -4.79 -8.29
C ARG A 204 -3.88 -3.85 -7.11
N ARG A 205 -5.12 -3.81 -6.57
CA ARG A 205 -5.48 -3.02 -5.39
C ARG A 205 -4.89 -3.57 -4.09
N ILE A 206 -4.86 -4.89 -3.91
CA ILE A 206 -4.20 -5.56 -2.78
C ILE A 206 -2.68 -5.39 -2.89
N GLU A 207 -2.11 -5.61 -4.08
CA GLU A 207 -0.69 -5.45 -4.37
C GLU A 207 -0.22 -4.01 -4.13
N HIS A 208 -0.99 -3.01 -4.56
CA HIS A 208 -0.67 -1.60 -4.32
C HIS A 208 -0.78 -1.22 -2.83
N ARG A 209 -1.73 -1.80 -2.08
CA ARG A 209 -1.84 -1.61 -0.62
C ARG A 209 -0.73 -2.32 0.15
N ALA A 210 -0.27 -3.47 -0.36
CA ALA A 210 0.84 -4.23 0.20
C ALA A 210 2.21 -3.60 -0.11
N ALA A 211 2.34 -2.91 -1.25
CA ALA A 211 3.55 -2.23 -1.68
C ALA A 211 3.73 -0.84 -1.01
N ARG A 212 3.73 -0.82 0.32
CA ARG A 212 4.01 0.39 1.11
C ARG A 212 5.34 0.24 1.88
N PRO A 213 6.22 1.25 1.89
CA PRO A 213 7.43 1.24 2.70
C PRO A 213 7.11 1.01 4.17
N SER A 214 7.98 0.32 4.90
CA SER A 214 7.82 0.03 6.34
C SER A 214 6.56 -0.77 6.72
N ARG A 215 5.72 -1.21 5.78
CA ARG A 215 4.52 -2.01 6.06
C ARG A 215 4.81 -3.30 6.80
N HIS A 216 5.83 -4.03 6.37
CA HIS A 216 6.24 -5.27 7.05
C HIS A 216 6.69 -5.01 8.49
N ALA A 217 7.44 -3.94 8.71
CA ALA A 217 7.95 -3.57 10.03
C ALA A 217 6.80 -3.18 10.97
N VAL A 218 5.92 -2.26 10.57
CA VAL A 218 4.81 -1.81 11.44
C VAL A 218 3.82 -2.93 11.75
N PHE A 219 3.51 -3.80 10.78
CA PHE A 219 2.63 -4.94 11.03
C PHE A 219 3.24 -5.94 12.00
N SER A 220 4.56 -6.15 11.92
CA SER A 220 5.27 -7.04 12.85
C SER A 220 5.33 -6.43 14.25
N VAL A 221 5.61 -5.12 14.37
CA VAL A 221 5.58 -4.40 15.65
C VAL A 221 4.19 -4.43 16.28
N LEU A 222 3.12 -4.19 15.52
CA LEU A 222 1.76 -4.24 16.06
C LEU A 222 1.34 -5.67 16.44
N THR A 223 1.76 -6.71 15.71
CA THR A 223 1.55 -8.10 16.14
C THR A 223 2.27 -8.37 17.46
N TRP A 224 3.52 -7.92 17.58
CA TRP A 224 4.32 -8.08 18.77
C TRP A 224 3.75 -7.32 19.97
N ILE A 225 3.33 -6.06 19.81
CA ILE A 225 2.68 -5.28 20.90
C ILE A 225 1.43 -5.99 21.38
N GLY A 226 0.58 -6.46 20.45
CA GLY A 226 -0.63 -7.18 20.82
C GLY A 226 -0.35 -8.45 21.63
N TRP A 227 0.70 -9.18 21.28
CA TRP A 227 1.13 -10.36 22.01
C TRP A 227 1.71 -10.02 23.40
N MET A 228 2.60 -9.03 23.47
CA MET A 228 3.21 -8.61 24.75
C MET A 228 2.15 -8.11 25.73
N ALA A 229 1.17 -7.35 25.23
CA ALA A 229 0.08 -6.82 26.04
C ALA A 229 -0.83 -7.92 26.62
N GLU A 230 -1.05 -9.01 25.88
CA GLU A 230 -1.93 -10.09 26.34
C GLU A 230 -1.21 -11.07 27.28
N GLU A 231 0.11 -11.21 27.17
CA GLU A 231 0.85 -12.29 27.86
C GLU A 231 1.83 -11.80 28.94
N HIS A 232 2.34 -10.56 28.84
CA HIS A 232 3.44 -10.10 29.70
C HIS A 232 3.12 -8.84 30.50
N ILE A 233 2.10 -8.08 30.11
CA ILE A 233 1.72 -6.87 30.81
C ILE A 233 0.44 -7.15 31.61
N PRO A 234 0.46 -7.00 32.94
CA PRO A 234 -0.76 -7.13 33.72
C PRO A 234 -1.77 -6.08 33.26
N PRO A 235 -3.06 -6.42 33.15
CA PRO A 235 -4.06 -5.41 32.83
C PRO A 235 -4.07 -4.32 33.93
N PRO A 236 -4.34 -3.05 33.58
CA PRO A 236 -4.47 -1.99 34.57
C PRO A 236 -5.51 -2.32 35.64
N THR A 237 -5.43 -1.69 36.81
CA THR A 237 -6.38 -1.93 37.91
C THR A 237 -7.83 -1.84 37.40
N HIS A 238 -8.66 -2.79 37.82
CA HIS A 238 -10.04 -3.00 37.37
C HIS A 238 -10.23 -3.42 35.89
N HIS A 239 -9.18 -3.62 35.10
CA HIS A 239 -9.32 -4.15 33.73
C HIS A 239 -9.18 -5.67 33.69
N MET A 240 -10.01 -6.34 32.88
CA MET A 240 -9.90 -7.79 32.65
C MET A 240 -8.79 -8.18 31.68
N SER A 241 -8.37 -7.25 30.83
CA SER A 241 -7.37 -7.48 29.77
C SER A 241 -6.70 -6.16 29.40
N HIS A 242 -5.50 -6.22 28.85
CA HIS A 242 -4.78 -5.01 28.49
C HIS A 242 -5.34 -4.34 27.20
N PRO A 243 -5.67 -3.03 27.24
CA PRO A 243 -6.16 -2.27 26.07
C PRO A 243 -5.24 -2.28 24.83
N LEU A 244 -3.93 -2.41 25.01
CA LEU A 244 -2.94 -2.42 23.91
C LEU A 244 -3.15 -3.60 22.94
N GLY A 245 -3.66 -4.73 23.43
CA GLY A 245 -4.03 -5.88 22.61
C GLY A 245 -5.05 -5.50 21.55
N ALA A 246 -6.17 -4.90 21.97
CA ALA A 246 -7.22 -4.44 21.08
C ALA A 246 -6.78 -3.27 20.18
N TRP A 247 -6.05 -2.30 20.73
CA TRP A 247 -5.50 -1.18 19.98
C TRP A 247 -4.64 -1.65 18.80
N SER A 248 -3.65 -2.52 19.05
CA SER A 248 -2.71 -2.97 18.02
C SER A 248 -3.40 -3.67 16.83
N ARG A 249 -4.44 -4.46 17.12
CA ARG A 249 -5.27 -5.16 16.12
C ARG A 249 -6.10 -4.19 15.29
N ASP A 250 -6.74 -3.21 15.92
CA ASP A 250 -7.51 -2.18 15.23
C ASP A 250 -6.61 -1.36 14.28
N ILE A 251 -5.41 -0.96 14.73
CA ILE A 251 -4.45 -0.25 13.87
C ILE A 251 -4.08 -1.10 12.64
N LYS A 252 -3.72 -2.37 12.82
CA LYS A 252 -3.43 -3.29 11.68
C LYS A 252 -4.58 -3.37 10.69
N GLN A 253 -5.81 -3.40 11.21
CA GLN A 253 -7.00 -3.40 10.37
C GLN A 253 -7.16 -2.10 9.60
N ARG A 254 -6.99 -0.93 10.23
CA ARG A 254 -7.08 0.38 9.57
C ARG A 254 -5.99 0.56 8.50
N LEU A 255 -4.75 0.16 8.78
CA LEU A 255 -3.62 0.22 7.84
C LEU A 255 -3.78 -0.72 6.62
N SER A 256 -4.66 -1.72 6.70
CA SER A 256 -4.96 -2.61 5.58
C SER A 256 -5.98 -2.04 4.60
N ARG A 257 -6.63 -0.94 4.96
CA ARG A 257 -7.92 -0.53 4.38
C ARG A 257 -7.89 0.88 3.78
N GLY A 258 -7.09 1.80 4.33
CA GLY A 258 -7.03 3.22 3.94
C GLY A 258 -6.03 3.62 2.85
N ASN A 259 -6.18 4.85 2.35
CA ASN A 259 -5.28 5.48 1.36
C ASN A 259 -4.10 6.24 2.01
N ASP A 260 -4.26 6.69 3.27
CA ASP A 260 -3.29 7.50 4.02
C ASP A 260 -2.46 6.67 5.01
N PHE A 261 -1.66 5.74 4.48
CA PHE A 261 -0.92 4.77 5.29
C PHE A 261 0.00 5.43 6.33
N ASP A 262 0.88 6.35 5.91
CA ASP A 262 1.91 6.92 6.79
C ASP A 262 1.33 7.86 7.86
N ALA A 263 0.35 8.70 7.50
CA ALA A 263 -0.30 9.61 8.44
C ALA A 263 -0.98 8.84 9.59
N ARG A 264 -1.63 7.71 9.27
CA ARG A 264 -2.30 6.87 10.27
C ARG A 264 -1.34 6.16 11.22
N ILE A 265 -0.11 5.87 10.78
CA ILE A 265 0.92 5.33 11.68
C ILE A 265 1.34 6.41 12.66
N ALA A 266 1.66 7.61 12.17
CA ALA A 266 2.07 8.73 13.01
C ALA A 266 0.99 9.05 14.05
N GLU A 267 -0.27 9.15 13.63
CA GLU A 267 -1.41 9.36 14.53
C GLU A 267 -1.58 8.22 15.55
N ALA A 268 -1.45 6.96 15.14
CA ALA A 268 -1.61 5.82 16.03
C ALA A 268 -0.56 5.79 17.16
N PHE A 269 0.70 6.10 16.86
CA PHE A 269 1.77 6.14 17.86
C PHE A 269 1.78 7.42 18.71
N LEU A 270 0.99 8.44 18.34
CA LEU A 270 0.67 9.59 19.20
C LEU A 270 -0.52 9.29 20.13
N ASN A 271 -1.53 8.57 19.62
CA ASN A 271 -2.77 8.25 20.31
C ASN A 271 -2.85 6.75 20.66
N HIS A 272 -2.10 6.34 21.69
CA HIS A 272 -2.08 4.95 22.16
C HIS A 272 -2.54 4.84 23.63
N PRO A 273 -3.10 3.69 24.06
CA PRO A 273 -3.37 3.42 25.47
C PRO A 273 -2.11 3.47 26.34
N ASP A 274 -2.27 3.68 27.64
CA ASP A 274 -1.20 3.51 28.63
C ASP A 274 -0.66 2.07 28.61
N GLY A 275 0.52 1.84 29.20
CA GLY A 275 1.22 0.55 29.20
C GLY A 275 2.21 0.36 28.06
N LEU A 276 2.15 1.18 26.98
CA LEU A 276 3.14 1.09 25.90
C LEU A 276 4.56 1.44 26.41
N VAL A 277 4.63 2.22 27.50
CA VAL A 277 5.88 2.56 28.21
C VAL A 277 6.54 1.33 28.84
N GLU A 278 5.78 0.31 29.21
CA GLU A 278 6.34 -0.93 29.78
C GLU A 278 7.14 -1.73 28.74
N LEU A 279 6.91 -1.43 27.46
CA LEU A 279 7.64 -1.97 26.31
C LEU A 279 8.78 -1.03 25.84
N ALA A 280 9.11 0.02 26.60
CA ALA A 280 10.13 1.00 26.22
C ALA A 280 11.56 0.41 26.19
N SER A 281 11.79 -0.74 26.83
CA SER A 281 13.06 -1.46 26.77
C SER A 281 13.40 -1.98 25.36
N TYR A 282 12.43 -2.00 24.44
CA TYR A 282 12.62 -2.43 23.06
C TYR A 282 12.88 -1.23 22.14
N PRO A 283 14.02 -1.20 21.42
CA PRO A 283 14.52 0.03 20.78
C PRO A 283 13.66 0.51 19.60
N TRP A 284 12.98 -0.39 18.90
CA TRP A 284 12.15 0.00 17.75
C TRP A 284 10.93 0.85 18.15
N LEU A 285 10.45 0.73 19.39
CA LEU A 285 9.26 1.44 19.82
C LEU A 285 9.48 2.96 19.83
N ALA A 286 10.61 3.42 20.38
CA ALA A 286 10.99 4.83 20.36
C ALA A 286 11.16 5.37 18.93
N ARG A 287 11.62 4.52 17.99
CA ARG A 287 11.77 4.88 16.57
C ARG A 287 10.41 5.06 15.87
N TRP A 288 9.40 4.27 16.23
CA TRP A 288 8.03 4.44 15.72
C TRP A 288 7.31 5.65 16.31
N LYS A 289 7.56 6.01 17.58
CA LYS A 289 7.06 7.27 18.15
C LYS A 289 7.55 8.51 17.38
N ASN A 290 8.75 8.44 16.82
CA ASN A 290 9.35 9.50 16.00
C ASN A 290 9.21 9.26 14.49
N TYR A 291 8.23 8.45 14.07
CA TYR A 291 8.08 8.05 12.68
C TYR A 291 7.82 9.23 11.74
N ARG A 292 8.51 9.22 10.59
CA ARG A 292 8.31 10.17 9.49
C ARG A 292 8.05 9.39 8.20
N SER A 293 7.13 9.89 7.38
CA SER A 293 6.86 9.31 6.06
C SER A 293 8.03 9.54 5.11
N THR A 294 8.22 8.63 4.15
CA THR A 294 9.18 8.85 3.06
C THR A 294 8.47 9.39 1.83
N LEU A 295 9.03 10.45 1.23
CA LEU A 295 8.54 11.01 -0.02
C LEU A 295 9.14 10.30 -1.26
N GLN A 296 10.04 9.33 -1.04
CA GLN A 296 10.74 8.65 -2.13
C GLN A 296 9.88 7.53 -2.74
N ALA A 297 9.48 7.72 -4.00
CA ALA A 297 8.62 6.77 -4.73
C ALA A 297 9.23 5.37 -4.93
N ASN A 298 10.54 5.22 -4.79
CA ASN A 298 11.30 3.99 -4.99
C ASN A 298 11.73 3.32 -3.68
N ALA A 299 11.16 3.72 -2.55
CA ALA A 299 11.44 3.11 -1.26
C ALA A 299 11.15 1.60 -1.25
N PRO A 300 12.02 0.78 -0.62
CA PRO A 300 11.89 -0.67 -0.59
C PRO A 300 10.62 -1.10 0.17
N VAL A 301 9.82 -1.95 -0.49
CA VAL A 301 8.59 -2.52 0.08
C VAL A 301 8.75 -3.97 0.53
N LYS A 302 9.82 -4.65 0.08
CA LYS A 302 10.04 -6.07 0.38
C LYS A 302 10.70 -6.24 1.75
N PRO A 303 10.31 -7.28 2.53
CA PRO A 303 10.88 -7.50 3.85
C PRO A 303 12.39 -7.80 3.76
N PRO A 304 13.19 -7.34 4.74
CA PRO A 304 14.63 -7.56 4.73
C PRO A 304 15.01 -9.00 5.09
N LEU A 305 14.23 -9.64 5.95
CA LEU A 305 14.48 -10.99 6.46
C LEU A 305 13.49 -11.99 5.85
N ARG A 306 13.98 -13.20 5.57
CA ARG A 306 13.15 -14.31 5.10
C ARG A 306 13.55 -15.64 5.74
N THR A 307 12.57 -16.46 6.13
CA THR A 307 12.80 -17.86 6.55
C THR A 307 12.67 -18.79 5.35
N ILE A 308 13.73 -19.56 5.06
CA ILE A 308 13.77 -20.55 3.97
C ILE A 308 14.43 -21.83 4.51
N GLY A 309 13.72 -22.96 4.43
CA GLY A 309 14.23 -24.26 4.91
C GLY A 309 14.53 -24.26 6.41
N GLY A 310 13.70 -23.57 7.20
CA GLY A 310 13.90 -23.41 8.65
C GLY A 310 15.07 -22.49 9.06
N LYS A 311 15.74 -21.83 8.10
CA LYS A 311 16.86 -20.91 8.36
C LYS A 311 16.52 -19.47 8.02
N LEU A 312 17.11 -18.54 8.78
CA LEU A 312 16.96 -17.11 8.55
C LEU A 312 17.94 -16.62 7.45
N LYS A 313 17.43 -15.82 6.52
CA LYS A 313 18.21 -15.24 5.41
C LYS A 313 17.96 -13.74 5.27
N LEU A 314 19.00 -13.00 4.91
CA LEU A 314 18.95 -11.56 4.61
C LEU A 314 18.81 -11.34 3.10
N ARG A 315 17.85 -10.52 2.67
CA ARG A 315 17.74 -10.03 1.30
C ARG A 315 18.85 -9.01 1.04
N VAL A 316 19.65 -9.20 0.00
CA VAL A 316 20.79 -8.34 -0.33
C VAL A 316 20.84 -8.04 -1.83
N ARG A 317 21.44 -6.90 -2.18
CA ARG A 317 21.67 -6.49 -3.57
C ARG A 317 22.82 -7.31 -4.15
N THR A 318 22.69 -7.73 -5.41
CA THR A 318 23.76 -8.36 -6.20
C THR A 318 24.58 -7.30 -6.94
N LYS A 319 25.76 -7.67 -7.46
CA LYS A 319 26.57 -6.77 -8.30
C LYS A 319 25.83 -6.23 -9.53
N THR A 320 24.87 -7.00 -10.05
CA THR A 320 24.05 -6.61 -11.22
C THR A 320 22.83 -5.76 -10.85
N GLY A 321 22.64 -5.45 -9.56
CA GLY A 321 21.50 -4.68 -9.06
C GLY A 321 20.21 -5.50 -8.90
N SER A 322 20.28 -6.83 -8.97
CA SER A 322 19.17 -7.72 -8.63
C SER A 322 19.16 -8.07 -7.13
N SER A 323 18.15 -8.83 -6.66
CA SER A 323 18.08 -9.29 -5.26
C SER A 323 18.53 -10.75 -5.15
N ARG A 324 19.26 -11.09 -4.08
CA ARG A 324 19.50 -12.49 -3.64
C ARG A 324 19.30 -12.60 -2.13
N HIS A 325 19.23 -13.82 -1.60
CA HIS A 325 19.20 -14.06 -0.15
C HIS A 325 20.53 -14.68 0.30
N THR A 326 21.09 -14.20 1.40
CA THR A 326 22.30 -14.73 2.04
C THR A 326 21.95 -15.35 3.39
N ASN A 327 22.60 -16.45 3.76
CA ASN A 327 22.38 -17.07 5.07
C ASN A 327 22.89 -16.16 6.20
N ILE A 328 22.07 -16.03 7.24
CA ILE A 328 22.45 -15.39 8.50
C ILE A 328 23.02 -16.49 9.42
N PRO A 329 24.16 -16.27 10.11
CA PRO A 329 24.70 -17.22 11.06
C PRO A 329 23.77 -17.46 12.23
N ASP A 330 23.88 -18.63 12.86
CA ASP A 330 23.16 -18.95 14.10
C ASP A 330 23.85 -18.25 15.28
N ASP A 331 23.78 -16.91 15.33
CA ASP A 331 24.45 -16.06 16.34
C ASP A 331 23.45 -15.05 16.92
N PRO A 332 23.11 -15.16 18.23
CA PRO A 332 22.12 -14.29 18.86
C PRO A 332 22.43 -12.79 18.76
N ALA A 333 23.70 -12.37 18.75
CA ALA A 333 24.05 -10.95 18.63
C ALA A 333 23.65 -10.38 17.26
N ILE A 334 23.90 -11.17 16.21
CA ILE A 334 23.52 -10.81 14.85
C ILE A 334 21.99 -10.80 14.73
N TRP A 335 21.31 -11.79 15.30
CA TRP A 335 19.85 -11.84 15.33
C TRP A 335 19.26 -10.62 16.04
N ALA A 336 19.72 -10.29 17.24
CA ALA A 336 19.19 -9.17 18.02
C ALA A 336 19.29 -7.85 17.25
N THR A 337 20.44 -7.61 16.62
CA THR A 337 20.70 -6.43 15.80
C THR A 337 19.76 -6.38 14.58
N LEU A 338 19.70 -7.47 13.80
CA LEU A 338 18.88 -7.55 12.58
C LEU A 338 17.39 -7.45 12.89
N LEU A 339 16.91 -8.10 13.95
CA LEU A 339 15.52 -8.03 14.38
C LEU A 339 15.17 -6.59 14.78
N ALA A 340 16.00 -5.96 15.62
CA ALA A 340 15.80 -4.58 16.03
C ALA A 340 15.74 -3.61 14.85
N HIS A 341 16.65 -3.75 13.89
CA HIS A 341 16.64 -2.92 12.68
C HIS A 341 15.45 -3.25 11.75
N SER A 342 15.10 -4.53 11.60
CA SER A 342 13.99 -4.96 10.73
C SER A 342 12.60 -4.53 11.23
N LEU A 343 12.47 -4.37 12.55
CA LEU A 343 11.27 -3.85 13.21
C LEU A 343 11.24 -2.33 13.22
N SER A 344 12.32 -1.64 12.85
CA SER A 344 12.38 -0.18 12.80
C SER A 344 11.79 0.37 11.50
N PRO A 345 11.23 1.59 11.50
CA PRO A 345 10.76 2.21 10.27
C PRO A 345 11.93 2.47 9.32
N LEU A 346 11.70 2.35 8.00
CA LEU A 346 12.73 2.57 6.97
C LEU A 346 13.39 3.96 7.08
N THR A 347 12.65 4.96 7.54
CA THR A 347 13.07 6.36 7.69
C THR A 347 13.83 6.64 8.99
N SER A 348 13.98 5.65 9.88
CA SER A 348 14.90 5.75 11.02
C SER A 348 16.33 5.46 10.58
N HIS A 349 17.30 5.96 11.34
CA HIS A 349 18.71 5.70 11.08
C HIS A 349 19.00 4.19 10.97
N GLU A 350 18.43 3.37 11.84
CA GLU A 350 18.64 1.92 11.82
C GLU A 350 17.94 1.20 10.66
N GLY A 351 16.81 1.75 10.20
CA GLY A 351 16.17 1.31 8.96
C GLY A 351 17.04 1.60 7.74
N GLU A 352 17.65 2.79 7.68
CA GLU A 352 18.59 3.18 6.63
C GLU A 352 19.91 2.40 6.70
N VAL A 353 20.45 2.15 7.89
CA VAL A 353 21.62 1.28 8.12
C VAL A 353 21.34 -0.12 7.60
N LEU A 354 20.18 -0.71 7.93
CA LEU A 354 19.81 -2.03 7.40
C LEU A 354 19.73 -2.02 5.88
N PHE A 355 19.08 -1.02 5.28
CA PHE A 355 19.04 -0.88 3.83
C PHE A 355 20.45 -0.74 3.23
N ALA A 356 21.32 0.06 3.85
CA ALA A 356 22.71 0.23 3.44
C ALA A 356 23.49 -1.08 3.51
N VAL A 357 23.31 -1.87 4.58
CA VAL A 357 23.92 -3.20 4.73
C VAL A 357 23.43 -4.13 3.61
N GLN A 358 22.13 -4.15 3.34
CA GLN A 358 21.56 -4.95 2.25
C GLN A 358 22.11 -4.53 0.88
N HIS A 359 22.28 -3.22 0.66
CA HIS A 359 22.74 -2.63 -0.58
C HIS A 359 24.24 -2.89 -0.84
N ASN A 360 25.07 -2.69 0.18
CA ASN A 360 26.52 -2.78 0.11
C ASN A 360 27.04 -4.21 0.34
N TRP A 361 26.16 -5.16 0.66
CA TRP A 361 26.57 -6.54 0.94
C TRP A 361 27.36 -7.18 -0.20
N SER A 362 26.94 -7.06 -1.46
CA SER A 362 27.63 -7.72 -2.60
C SER A 362 28.33 -6.75 -3.56
N SER A 363 28.04 -5.46 -3.47
CA SER A 363 28.36 -4.45 -4.47
C SER A 363 29.10 -3.28 -3.81
N ARG A 364 30.26 -2.92 -4.38
CA ARG A 364 30.86 -1.60 -4.19
C ARG A 364 29.91 -0.58 -4.84
N ALA A 365 29.76 0.61 -4.26
CA ALA A 365 29.28 1.76 -5.02
C ALA A 365 30.22 1.89 -6.24
N ASN A 366 29.73 1.50 -7.43
CA ASN A 366 30.45 1.85 -8.65
C ASN A 366 30.51 3.38 -8.68
N SER A 367 31.68 3.91 -9.02
CA SER A 367 31.88 5.30 -9.39
C SER A 367 30.71 5.82 -10.25
N PRO A 368 30.40 7.14 -10.20
CA PRO A 368 29.30 7.73 -10.95
C PRO A 368 29.32 7.16 -12.36
N LYS A 369 28.24 6.43 -12.72
CA LYS A 369 28.19 5.61 -13.94
C LYS A 369 28.63 6.48 -15.13
N LEU A 370 29.85 6.28 -15.61
CA LEU A 370 30.22 6.72 -16.94
C LEU A 370 29.21 6.07 -17.90
N ILE A 371 28.58 6.88 -18.75
CA ILE A 371 27.68 6.40 -19.79
C ILE A 371 28.43 5.35 -20.60
N SER A 372 27.83 4.18 -20.81
CA SER A 372 28.47 3.15 -21.63
C SER A 372 28.69 3.68 -23.05
N ALA A 373 29.83 3.38 -23.66
CA ALA A 373 30.11 3.81 -25.03
C ALA A 373 29.01 3.43 -26.05
N PRO A 374 28.36 2.24 -25.96
CA PRO A 374 27.21 1.91 -26.81
C PRO A 374 26.01 2.84 -26.60
N LEU A 375 25.66 3.16 -25.34
CA LEU A 375 24.55 4.07 -25.06
C LEU A 375 24.85 5.48 -25.57
N LYS A 376 26.08 5.97 -25.41
CA LYS A 376 26.50 7.27 -25.93
C LYS A 376 26.31 7.35 -27.46
N ARG A 377 26.84 6.36 -28.21
CA ARG A 377 26.67 6.28 -29.67
C ARG A 377 25.20 6.24 -30.09
N SER A 378 24.37 5.50 -29.36
CA SER A 378 22.93 5.42 -29.66
C SER A 378 22.20 6.75 -29.43
N ILE A 379 22.61 7.54 -28.43
CA ILE A 379 22.05 8.89 -28.18
C ILE A 379 22.49 9.86 -29.29
N GLU A 380 23.75 9.75 -29.74
CA GLU A 380 24.27 10.51 -30.88
C GLU A 380 23.49 10.17 -32.17
N PHE A 381 23.18 8.88 -32.39
CA PHE A 381 22.35 8.41 -33.50
C PHE A 381 20.91 8.95 -33.42
N LEU A 382 20.24 8.86 -32.26
CA LEU A 382 18.91 9.46 -32.09
C LEU A 382 18.91 10.96 -32.43
N ASN A 383 19.93 11.67 -31.97
CA ASN A 383 20.04 13.10 -32.23
C ASN A 383 20.30 13.41 -33.72
N SER A 384 21.06 12.56 -34.43
CA SER A 384 21.26 12.71 -35.88
C SER A 384 19.97 12.48 -36.67
N ILE A 385 19.15 11.50 -36.28
CA ILE A 385 17.81 11.26 -36.87
C ILE A 385 16.90 12.47 -36.65
N ILE A 386 16.83 13.01 -35.44
CA ILE A 386 15.99 14.18 -35.15
C ILE A 386 16.45 15.39 -35.97
N LYS A 387 17.76 15.61 -36.08
CA LYS A 387 18.34 16.70 -36.88
C LYS A 387 18.04 16.56 -38.37
N ALA A 388 18.16 15.35 -38.91
CA ALA A 388 17.81 15.04 -40.30
C ALA A 388 16.31 15.28 -40.59
N ASN A 389 15.45 15.19 -39.57
CA ASN A 389 14.01 15.37 -39.68
C ASN A 389 13.50 16.64 -38.94
N CYS A 390 14.30 17.71 -38.92
CA CYS A 390 14.03 18.92 -38.13
C CYS A 390 12.74 19.68 -38.49
N GLN A 391 12.10 19.36 -39.62
CA GLN A 391 10.80 19.91 -40.01
C GLN A 391 9.62 19.18 -39.33
N ARG A 392 9.84 17.99 -38.78
CA ARG A 392 8.78 17.11 -38.25
C ARG A 392 9.10 16.52 -36.87
N ALA A 393 10.35 16.62 -36.42
CA ALA A 393 10.78 16.18 -35.10
C ALA A 393 11.40 17.37 -34.32
N PHE A 394 10.87 17.63 -33.13
CA PHE A 394 11.25 18.77 -32.29
C PHE A 394 11.58 18.31 -30.86
N ILE A 395 12.50 19.01 -30.18
CA ILE A 395 12.92 18.68 -28.81
C ILE A 395 12.61 19.85 -27.88
N SER A 396 11.92 19.58 -26.76
CA SER A 396 11.68 20.52 -25.67
C SER A 396 11.92 19.84 -24.32
N GLY A 397 12.98 20.21 -23.61
CA GLY A 397 13.36 19.56 -22.36
C GLY A 397 13.65 18.07 -22.54
N LYS A 398 12.85 17.20 -21.88
CA LYS A 398 12.90 15.74 -22.00
C LYS A 398 11.92 15.16 -23.04
N HIS A 399 11.16 16.00 -23.73
CA HIS A 399 10.08 15.60 -24.64
C HIS A 399 10.54 15.72 -26.09
N ILE A 400 10.22 14.71 -26.89
CA ILE A 400 10.37 14.72 -28.35
C ILE A 400 8.97 14.82 -28.94
N LEU A 401 8.69 15.86 -29.72
CA LEU A 401 7.48 15.97 -30.54
C LEU A 401 7.77 15.40 -31.92
N VAL A 402 6.92 14.50 -32.39
CA VAL A 402 6.95 13.98 -33.76
C VAL A 402 5.62 14.30 -34.44
N VAL A 403 5.69 14.86 -35.63
CA VAL A 403 4.53 15.24 -36.44
C VAL A 403 4.37 14.25 -37.58
N GLY A 404 3.28 13.48 -37.54
CA GLY A 404 2.86 12.49 -38.53
C GLY A 404 2.52 13.08 -39.90
N ARG A 405 2.39 12.25 -40.94
CA ARG A 405 2.30 12.69 -42.35
C ARG A 405 1.03 13.46 -42.64
N VAL A 406 -0.02 13.12 -41.90
CA VAL A 406 -1.35 13.75 -41.97
C VAL A 406 -1.57 14.80 -40.86
N GLY A 407 -0.53 15.13 -40.07
CA GLY A 407 -0.58 16.21 -39.07
C GLY A 407 -0.93 15.78 -37.64
N HIS A 408 -0.87 14.49 -37.32
CA HIS A 408 -1.00 14.00 -35.94
C HIS A 408 0.25 14.32 -35.12
N PHE A 409 0.05 14.74 -33.87
CA PHE A 409 1.15 15.14 -32.99
C PHE A 409 1.40 14.03 -31.96
N TYR A 410 2.62 13.51 -31.91
CA TYR A 410 3.03 12.48 -30.97
C TYR A 410 4.11 13.01 -30.04
N GLU A 411 3.91 12.85 -28.73
CA GLU A 411 4.91 13.17 -27.72
C GLU A 411 5.58 11.88 -27.24
N VAL A 412 6.89 11.79 -27.38
CA VAL A 412 7.72 10.67 -26.94
C VAL A 412 8.58 11.11 -25.76
N THR A 413 8.51 10.34 -24.67
CA THR A 413 9.28 10.56 -23.44
C THR A 413 9.95 9.29 -22.96
N VAL A 414 11.11 9.41 -22.31
CA VAL A 414 11.85 8.29 -21.70
C VAL A 414 11.26 7.96 -20.33
N GLU A 415 10.09 7.31 -20.35
CA GLU A 415 9.35 6.88 -19.17
C GLU A 415 8.72 5.50 -19.46
N PRO A 416 8.46 4.65 -18.44
CA PRO A 416 7.79 3.37 -18.67
C PRO A 416 6.47 3.54 -19.42
N GLY A 417 6.37 2.95 -20.61
CA GLY A 417 5.18 2.99 -21.45
C GLY A 417 4.41 1.68 -21.47
N ALA A 418 3.58 1.51 -22.51
CA ALA A 418 2.82 0.30 -22.73
C ALA A 418 3.73 -0.95 -22.78
N HIS A 419 3.28 -2.06 -22.18
CA HIS A 419 4.04 -3.32 -22.08
C HIS A 419 5.45 -3.17 -21.47
N ALA A 420 5.63 -2.21 -20.56
CA ALA A 420 6.91 -1.90 -19.91
C ALA A 420 8.02 -1.49 -20.90
N ALA A 421 7.65 -0.93 -22.06
CA ALA A 421 8.59 -0.27 -22.96
C ALA A 421 9.37 0.83 -22.22
N PRO A 422 10.66 1.07 -22.56
CA PRO A 422 11.48 2.08 -21.90
C PRO A 422 11.14 3.52 -22.34
N PHE A 423 10.07 3.70 -23.09
CA PHE A 423 9.56 4.97 -23.59
C PHE A 423 8.02 4.96 -23.55
N ARG A 424 7.42 6.15 -23.45
CA ARG A 424 5.98 6.36 -23.51
C ARG A 424 5.66 7.24 -24.71
N ILE A 425 4.68 6.83 -25.51
CA ILE A 425 4.20 7.57 -26.69
C ILE A 425 2.79 8.06 -26.39
N LYS A 426 2.56 9.36 -26.58
CA LYS A 426 1.26 9.99 -26.40
C LYS A 426 0.82 10.66 -27.69
N LEU A 427 -0.35 10.32 -28.22
CA LEU A 427 -1.01 11.13 -29.24
C LEU A 427 -1.62 12.36 -28.55
N LEU A 428 -1.23 13.55 -28.98
CA LEU A 428 -1.80 14.80 -28.48
C LEU A 428 -3.09 15.12 -29.25
N SER A 429 -4.19 15.32 -28.53
CA SER A 429 -5.48 15.73 -29.10
C SER A 429 -5.82 17.20 -28.81
N SER A 430 -5.15 17.83 -27.84
CA SER A 430 -5.26 19.26 -27.55
C SER A 430 -3.99 19.78 -26.89
N LEU A 431 -3.61 21.02 -27.20
CA LEU A 431 -2.49 21.75 -26.58
C LEU A 431 -2.95 22.74 -25.48
N GLY A 432 -4.26 22.97 -25.34
CA GLY A 432 -4.83 23.87 -24.32
C GLY A 432 -6.33 23.64 -24.08
N PRO A 433 -6.74 23.05 -22.94
CA PRO A 433 -5.91 22.29 -21.99
C PRO A 433 -5.26 21.06 -22.65
N LYS A 434 -4.07 20.63 -22.18
CA LYS A 434 -3.33 19.50 -22.78
C LYS A 434 -4.11 18.20 -22.62
N ARG A 435 -4.43 17.52 -23.73
CA ARG A 435 -5.11 16.22 -23.75
C ARG A 435 -4.35 15.25 -24.63
N SER A 436 -4.26 14.00 -24.19
CA SER A 436 -3.52 12.96 -24.92
C SER A 436 -4.01 11.54 -24.65
N SER A 437 -3.86 10.63 -25.61
CA SER A 437 -4.04 9.19 -25.48
C SER A 437 -2.69 8.46 -25.58
N ASP A 438 -2.53 7.33 -24.88
CA ASP A 438 -1.30 6.52 -24.97
C ASP A 438 -1.33 5.66 -26.25
N VAL A 439 -0.21 5.60 -26.97
CA VAL A 439 -0.03 4.80 -28.19
C VAL A 439 0.98 3.70 -27.93
N CYS A 440 0.75 2.51 -28.50
CA CYS A 440 1.60 1.35 -28.27
C CYS A 440 2.22 0.81 -29.58
N ILE A 441 3.48 1.14 -29.84
CA ILE A 441 4.25 0.50 -30.92
C ILE A 441 4.92 -0.76 -30.33
N HIS A 442 4.27 -1.91 -30.50
CA HIS A 442 4.73 -3.18 -29.91
C HIS A 442 5.66 -3.93 -30.88
N GLN A 443 6.93 -4.05 -30.51
CA GLN A 443 7.90 -4.98 -31.12
C GLN A 443 8.26 -6.08 -30.11
N GLY A 444 7.33 -7.00 -29.80
CA GLY A 444 7.62 -8.16 -28.95
C GLY A 444 8.22 -7.82 -27.57
N ARG A 445 9.03 -8.74 -27.01
CA ARG A 445 9.85 -8.42 -25.83
C ARG A 445 10.97 -7.49 -26.27
N PHE A 446 11.00 -6.25 -25.76
CA PHE A 446 12.15 -5.37 -25.93
C PHE A 446 13.40 -6.08 -25.37
N HIS A 447 14.22 -6.63 -26.27
CA HIS A 447 15.42 -7.32 -25.88
C HIS A 447 16.42 -6.30 -25.32
N SER A 448 17.04 -6.62 -24.19
CA SER A 448 18.03 -5.78 -23.51
C SER A 448 19.35 -5.59 -24.30
N THR A 449 19.38 -6.03 -25.55
CA THR A 449 20.55 -6.03 -26.44
C THR A 449 20.66 -4.75 -27.26
N VAL A 450 19.54 -4.06 -27.54
CA VAL A 450 19.54 -2.81 -28.33
C VAL A 450 19.66 -1.60 -27.39
N PRO A 451 20.63 -0.70 -27.60
CA PRO A 451 20.74 0.54 -26.85
C PRO A 451 19.47 1.41 -26.93
N LEU A 452 19.13 2.08 -25.83
CA LEU A 452 17.91 2.88 -25.71
C LEU A 452 17.77 3.97 -26.78
N GLY A 453 18.88 4.60 -27.20
CA GLY A 453 18.84 5.62 -28.25
C GLY A 453 18.39 5.07 -29.59
N ASP A 454 18.85 3.87 -29.96
CA ASP A 454 18.47 3.22 -31.21
C ASP A 454 16.99 2.84 -31.18
N THR A 455 16.50 2.33 -30.04
CA THR A 455 15.08 1.99 -29.86
C THR A 455 14.18 3.22 -30.02
N ILE A 456 14.52 4.33 -29.39
CA ILE A 456 13.75 5.58 -29.52
C ILE A 456 13.86 6.14 -30.94
N ALA A 457 15.01 6.01 -31.59
CA ALA A 457 15.19 6.43 -32.98
C ALA A 457 14.27 5.67 -33.93
N THR A 458 14.13 4.35 -33.75
CA THR A 458 13.15 3.54 -34.50
C THR A 458 11.73 4.02 -34.28
N VAL A 459 11.34 4.28 -33.03
CA VAL A 459 10.00 4.83 -32.71
C VAL A 459 9.76 6.17 -33.38
N VAL A 460 10.73 7.08 -33.32
CA VAL A 460 10.63 8.40 -33.97
C VAL A 460 10.46 8.26 -35.48
N LEU A 461 11.23 7.38 -36.13
CA LEU A 461 11.09 7.11 -37.57
C LEU A 461 9.72 6.51 -37.92
N SER A 462 9.21 5.57 -37.12
CA SER A 462 7.86 5.01 -37.31
C SER A 462 6.76 6.05 -37.16
N LEU A 463 6.92 7.04 -36.28
CA LEU A 463 5.95 8.13 -36.11
C LEU A 463 6.07 9.22 -37.19
N ILE A 464 7.26 9.41 -37.78
CA ILE A 464 7.44 10.28 -38.95
C ILE A 464 6.75 9.66 -40.18
N ASP A 465 6.77 8.33 -40.33
CA ASP A 465 5.97 7.62 -41.32
C ASP A 465 4.79 6.89 -40.68
N ASP A 466 3.98 7.64 -39.91
CA ASP A 466 2.84 7.10 -39.16
C ASP A 466 1.81 6.38 -40.06
N VAL A 467 1.49 6.95 -41.22
CA VAL A 467 0.58 6.35 -42.19
C VAL A 467 1.13 5.02 -42.70
N GLY A 468 2.40 4.97 -43.14
CA GLY A 468 3.02 3.73 -43.59
C GLY A 468 3.15 2.69 -42.47
N SER A 469 3.56 3.13 -41.28
CA SER A 469 3.73 2.28 -40.09
C SER A 469 2.40 1.73 -39.56
N SER A 470 1.28 2.43 -39.78
CA SER A 470 -0.05 2.02 -39.29
C SER A 470 -0.49 0.66 -39.84
N VAL A 471 -0.04 0.29 -41.03
CA VAL A 471 -0.29 -1.01 -41.66
C VAL A 471 0.20 -2.18 -40.79
N GLN A 472 1.28 -1.98 -40.04
CA GLN A 472 1.88 -3.00 -39.17
C GLN A 472 1.61 -2.74 -37.68
N VAL A 473 1.13 -1.55 -37.32
CA VAL A 473 0.91 -1.12 -35.93
C VAL A 473 -0.55 -0.80 -35.70
N ASN A 474 -1.31 -1.79 -35.21
CA ASN A 474 -2.76 -1.66 -35.01
C ASN A 474 -3.16 -0.52 -34.06
N SER A 475 -2.37 -0.24 -33.02
CA SER A 475 -2.67 0.87 -32.10
C SER A 475 -2.59 2.22 -32.81
N LEU A 476 -1.63 2.39 -33.73
CA LEU A 476 -1.43 3.60 -34.50
C LEU A 476 -2.56 3.76 -35.52
N LEU A 477 -2.91 2.68 -36.23
CA LEU A 477 -4.06 2.66 -37.14
C LEU A 477 -5.36 3.03 -36.42
N ASN A 478 -5.60 2.47 -35.23
CA ASN A 478 -6.78 2.78 -34.44
C ASN A 478 -6.84 4.26 -34.04
N GLU A 479 -5.71 4.85 -33.63
CA GLU A 479 -5.65 6.26 -33.25
C GLU A 479 -5.82 7.19 -34.47
N LEU A 480 -5.22 6.88 -35.62
CA LEU A 480 -5.40 7.63 -36.87
C LEU A 480 -6.84 7.56 -37.38
N THR A 481 -7.53 6.45 -37.17
CA THR A 481 -8.93 6.24 -37.56
C THR A 481 -9.91 7.06 -36.72
N HIS A 482 -9.63 7.20 -35.42
CA HIS A 482 -10.59 7.75 -34.44
C HIS A 482 -10.31 9.20 -34.01
N ASN A 483 -9.11 9.71 -34.22
CA ASN A 483 -8.74 11.06 -33.81
C ASN A 483 -8.33 11.88 -35.04
N ALA A 484 -8.90 13.07 -35.18
CA ALA A 484 -8.50 14.02 -36.21
C ALA A 484 -7.08 14.54 -35.95
N PRO A 485 -6.35 14.97 -36.99
CA PRO A 485 -5.04 15.59 -36.81
C PRO A 485 -5.12 16.87 -35.96
N MET A 486 -3.99 17.31 -35.41
CA MET A 486 -3.97 18.36 -34.38
C MET A 486 -4.63 19.66 -34.87
N GLY A 487 -5.61 20.15 -34.12
CA GLY A 487 -6.34 21.39 -34.41
C GLY A 487 -7.43 21.26 -35.48
N PHE A 488 -7.58 20.11 -36.15
CA PHE A 488 -8.72 19.90 -37.03
C PHE A 488 -10.01 19.61 -36.24
N PRO A 489 -11.19 19.98 -36.77
CA PRO A 489 -12.47 19.61 -36.19
C PRO A 489 -12.73 18.10 -36.27
N HIS A 490 -13.75 17.64 -35.55
CA HIS A 490 -14.18 16.23 -35.60
C HIS A 490 -14.69 15.83 -36.98
N LEU A 491 -15.16 16.75 -37.82
CA LEU A 491 -15.53 16.44 -39.19
C LEU A 491 -14.93 17.49 -40.12
N LEU A 492 -14.16 17.05 -41.12
CA LEU A 492 -13.47 17.93 -42.04
C LEU A 492 -14.36 18.38 -43.19
N ASN A 493 -14.35 19.68 -43.47
CA ASN A 493 -14.86 20.21 -44.73
C ASN A 493 -13.79 20.14 -45.84
N ASP A 494 -14.17 20.41 -47.09
CA ASP A 494 -13.26 20.24 -48.23
C ASP A 494 -12.07 21.21 -48.20
N THR A 495 -12.25 22.42 -47.66
CA THR A 495 -11.14 23.36 -47.45
C THR A 495 -10.10 22.83 -46.47
N GLN A 496 -10.53 22.09 -45.45
CA GLN A 496 -9.63 21.49 -44.46
C GLN A 496 -8.98 20.21 -44.98
N LYS A 497 -9.69 19.39 -45.76
CA LYS A 497 -9.11 18.23 -46.46
C LYS A 497 -7.99 18.67 -47.40
N ALA A 498 -8.16 19.79 -48.10
CA ALA A 498 -7.16 20.36 -49.00
C ALA A 498 -5.87 20.84 -48.29
N MET A 499 -5.90 21.06 -46.98
CA MET A 499 -4.71 21.44 -46.19
C MET A 499 -3.78 20.25 -45.89
N MET A 500 -4.25 19.02 -46.11
CA MET A 500 -3.50 17.79 -45.84
C MET A 500 -2.65 17.39 -47.06
N ASP A 501 -1.54 16.69 -46.81
CA ASP A 501 -0.79 16.05 -47.89
C ASP A 501 -1.66 15.00 -48.57
N GLN A 502 -2.01 15.23 -49.84
CA GLN A 502 -3.02 14.41 -50.53
C GLN A 502 -2.55 12.98 -50.75
N ALA A 503 -1.26 12.76 -50.99
CA ALA A 503 -0.70 11.42 -51.15
C ALA A 503 -0.82 10.61 -49.85
N SER A 504 -0.42 11.20 -48.71
CA SER A 504 -0.51 10.55 -47.39
C SER A 504 -1.97 10.37 -46.94
N TYR A 505 -2.85 11.32 -47.27
CA TYR A 505 -4.28 11.22 -46.98
C TYR A 505 -4.95 10.06 -47.73
N LEU A 506 -4.70 9.92 -49.03
CA LEU A 506 -5.22 8.81 -49.83
C LEU A 506 -4.68 7.45 -49.36
N GLN A 507 -3.39 7.40 -49.00
CA GLN A 507 -2.79 6.20 -48.44
C GLN A 507 -3.44 5.80 -47.10
N LEU A 508 -3.79 6.77 -46.25
CA LEU A 508 -4.50 6.50 -45.00
C LEU A 508 -5.92 5.96 -45.25
N LEU A 509 -6.65 6.52 -46.22
CA LEU A 509 -7.98 6.01 -46.59
C LEU A 509 -7.92 4.54 -47.02
N ASP A 510 -6.95 4.20 -47.88
CA ASP A 510 -6.72 2.83 -48.33
C ASP A 510 -6.39 1.88 -47.16
N ALA A 511 -5.51 2.31 -46.25
CA ALA A 511 -5.17 1.52 -45.05
C ALA A 511 -6.39 1.31 -44.14
N VAL A 512 -7.18 2.35 -43.87
CA VAL A 512 -8.38 2.26 -43.04
C VAL A 512 -9.41 1.31 -43.67
N GLN A 513 -9.63 1.41 -44.98
CA GLN A 513 -10.54 0.53 -45.72
C GLN A 513 -10.10 -0.92 -45.66
N ARG A 514 -8.82 -1.21 -45.92
CA ARG A 514 -8.31 -2.58 -45.94
C ARG A 514 -8.28 -3.25 -44.57
N TYR A 515 -7.92 -2.51 -43.52
CA TYR A 515 -7.59 -3.13 -42.22
C TYR A 515 -8.66 -2.95 -41.13
N THR A 516 -9.59 -2.00 -41.28
CA THR A 516 -10.67 -1.79 -40.29
C THR A 516 -12.07 -2.05 -40.84
N GLY A 517 -12.23 -2.19 -42.16
CA GLY A 517 -13.52 -2.31 -42.83
C GLY A 517 -14.35 -1.02 -42.86
N LEU A 518 -13.74 0.12 -42.51
CA LEU A 518 -14.36 1.45 -42.58
C LEU A 518 -14.00 2.11 -43.91
N ASN A 519 -14.95 2.76 -44.58
CA ASN A 519 -14.67 3.47 -45.84
C ASN A 519 -13.71 4.66 -45.64
N ALA A 520 -13.76 5.31 -44.48
CA ALA A 520 -12.91 6.44 -44.13
C ALA A 520 -12.76 6.56 -42.60
N PRO A 521 -11.75 7.31 -42.10
CA PRO A 521 -11.66 7.70 -40.70
C PRO A 521 -12.94 8.39 -40.21
N THR A 522 -13.20 8.25 -38.91
CA THR A 522 -14.41 8.82 -38.25
C THR A 522 -14.49 10.35 -38.29
N TRP A 523 -13.40 11.01 -38.68
CA TRP A 523 -13.30 12.44 -38.85
C TRP A 523 -13.40 12.94 -40.29
N VAL A 524 -13.56 12.02 -41.25
CA VAL A 524 -13.84 12.30 -42.66
C VAL A 524 -15.33 12.10 -42.96
N GLU A 525 -15.93 11.02 -42.47
CA GLU A 525 -17.35 10.71 -42.65
C GLU A 525 -18.06 10.50 -41.30
N GLU A 526 -19.19 11.19 -41.12
CA GLU A 526 -19.99 11.09 -39.90
C GLU A 526 -20.77 9.76 -39.89
N ARG A 527 -20.47 8.91 -38.90
CA ARG A 527 -21.31 7.74 -38.63
C ARG A 527 -22.41 8.10 -37.64
N GLY A 528 -23.66 7.87 -38.04
CA GLY A 528 -24.77 7.72 -37.10
C GLY A 528 -24.49 6.57 -36.13
N ARG A 529 -23.99 6.87 -34.93
CA ARG A 529 -23.99 5.92 -33.80
C ARG A 529 -25.41 5.83 -33.24
N ASN A 530 -26.33 5.27 -34.02
CA ASN A 530 -27.59 4.74 -33.52
C ASN A 530 -27.29 3.35 -32.95
N GLY A 531 -26.76 3.32 -31.71
CA GLY A 531 -26.95 2.12 -30.89
C GLY A 531 -28.45 1.96 -30.60
N PRO A 532 -28.91 0.75 -30.23
CA PRO A 532 -30.32 0.50 -29.98
C PRO A 532 -30.86 1.54 -28.98
N GLU A 533 -31.98 2.18 -29.34
CA GLU A 533 -32.73 3.02 -28.41
C GLU A 533 -33.25 2.10 -27.30
N PHE A 534 -32.62 2.15 -26.14
CA PHE A 534 -33.16 1.53 -24.95
C PHE A 534 -34.34 2.36 -24.47
N ASP A 535 -35.52 1.75 -24.46
CA ASP A 535 -36.71 2.37 -23.89
C ASP A 535 -36.49 2.57 -22.38
N GLN A 536 -36.61 3.83 -21.94
CA GLN A 536 -36.37 4.26 -20.56
C GLN A 536 -37.34 3.57 -19.59
N ALA A 537 -38.54 3.22 -20.06
CA ALA A 537 -39.55 2.52 -19.28
C ALA A 537 -39.15 1.05 -19.00
N GLU A 538 -38.48 0.39 -19.94
CA GLU A 538 -38.09 -1.02 -19.82
C GLU A 538 -36.85 -1.20 -18.94
N ALA A 539 -35.94 -0.22 -18.95
CA ALA A 539 -34.70 -0.25 -18.16
C ALA A 539 -34.93 -0.10 -16.65
N LEU A 540 -35.97 0.63 -16.22
CA LEU A 540 -36.29 0.85 -14.80
C LEU A 540 -36.80 -0.42 -14.08
N GLY A 541 -37.25 -1.44 -14.82
CA GLY A 541 -37.82 -2.67 -14.27
C GLY A 541 -36.83 -3.81 -14.01
N ARG A 542 -35.60 -3.76 -14.55
CA ARG A 542 -34.59 -4.85 -14.39
C ARG A 542 -33.20 -4.28 -14.08
N GLY A 543 -32.68 -4.59 -12.90
CA GLY A 543 -31.48 -3.97 -12.33
C GLY A 543 -30.20 -4.03 -13.18
N GLU A 544 -30.00 -5.08 -13.98
CA GLU A 544 -28.84 -5.16 -14.90
C GLU A 544 -28.99 -4.23 -16.12
N LEU A 545 -30.20 -4.09 -16.68
CA LEU A 545 -30.48 -3.23 -17.83
C LEU A 545 -30.42 -1.74 -17.44
N PHE A 546 -30.87 -1.39 -16.24
CA PHE A 546 -30.72 -0.04 -15.69
C PHE A 546 -29.25 0.38 -15.57
N MET A 547 -28.40 -0.53 -15.11
CA MET A 547 -26.96 -0.31 -14.98
C MET A 547 -26.28 -0.17 -16.35
N GLN A 548 -26.69 -0.95 -17.35
CA GLN A 548 -26.19 -0.80 -18.72
C GLN A 548 -26.65 0.51 -19.37
N TYR A 549 -27.90 0.92 -19.17
CA TYR A 549 -28.45 2.19 -19.62
C TYR A 549 -27.70 3.39 -19.00
N LEU A 550 -27.48 3.39 -17.68
CA LEU A 550 -26.72 4.43 -16.98
C LEU A 550 -25.27 4.51 -17.46
N GLN A 551 -24.62 3.36 -17.69
CA GLN A 551 -23.26 3.31 -18.25
C GLN A 551 -23.22 3.90 -19.68
N HIS A 552 -24.19 3.57 -20.53
CA HIS A 552 -24.28 4.11 -21.89
C HIS A 552 -24.56 5.62 -21.92
N ARG A 553 -25.53 6.08 -21.12
CA ARG A 553 -25.89 7.50 -21.01
C ARG A 553 -24.72 8.34 -20.49
N ASN A 554 -24.01 7.87 -19.47
CA ASN A 554 -22.84 8.57 -18.92
C ASN A 554 -21.66 8.56 -19.90
N HIS A 555 -21.48 7.49 -20.67
CA HIS A 555 -20.47 7.46 -21.74
C HIS A 555 -20.79 8.46 -22.87
N ARG A 556 -22.07 8.61 -23.25
CA ARG A 556 -22.55 9.61 -24.23
C ARG A 556 -22.37 11.05 -23.73
N ASN A 557 -22.73 11.32 -22.47
CA ASN A 557 -22.58 12.66 -21.87
C ASN A 557 -21.11 13.06 -21.72
N HIS A 558 -20.24 12.14 -21.30
CA HIS A 558 -18.80 12.43 -21.23
C HIS A 558 -18.14 12.62 -22.61
N GLN A 559 -18.63 11.94 -23.65
CA GLN A 559 -18.17 12.24 -25.01
C GLN A 559 -18.64 13.62 -25.49
N ARG A 560 -19.83 14.08 -25.09
CA ARG A 560 -20.33 15.44 -25.39
C ARG A 560 -19.52 16.52 -24.67
N ASP A 561 -19.24 16.39 -23.37
CA ASP A 561 -18.44 17.36 -22.61
C ASP A 561 -16.97 17.42 -23.07
N ARG A 562 -16.43 16.33 -23.61
CA ARG A 562 -15.09 16.32 -24.22
C ARG A 562 -15.03 17.09 -25.54
N ARG A 563 -16.14 17.27 -26.25
CA ARG A 563 -16.20 17.76 -27.65
C ARG A 563 -16.52 19.25 -27.80
N THR A 564 -16.94 19.95 -26.75
CA THR A 564 -17.51 21.32 -26.82
C THR A 564 -16.55 22.46 -26.44
N SER A 565 -15.34 22.20 -25.96
CA SER A 565 -14.34 23.26 -25.72
C SER A 565 -13.54 23.54 -26.99
N ALA A 566 -13.74 24.69 -27.63
CA ALA A 566 -12.87 25.15 -28.72
C ALA A 566 -11.44 25.34 -28.20
N SER A 567 -10.50 24.49 -28.63
CA SER A 567 -9.09 24.65 -28.26
C SER A 567 -8.45 25.76 -29.11
N GLU A 568 -7.49 26.50 -28.55
CA GLU A 568 -6.75 27.54 -29.27
C GLU A 568 -6.09 27.02 -30.56
N ALA A 569 -5.65 25.75 -30.56
CA ALA A 569 -5.13 25.07 -31.73
C ALA A 569 -6.18 24.96 -32.85
N ARG A 570 -7.44 24.67 -32.49
CA ARG A 570 -8.56 24.59 -33.42
C ARG A 570 -8.88 25.95 -34.03
N ASN A 571 -8.80 27.02 -33.24
CA ASN A 571 -8.99 28.38 -33.75
C ASN A 571 -7.91 28.76 -34.76
N LYS A 572 -6.64 28.42 -34.51
CA LYS A 572 -5.54 28.71 -35.46
C LYS A 572 -5.70 27.96 -36.78
N VAL A 573 -6.10 26.67 -36.73
CA VAL A 573 -6.35 25.89 -37.95
C VAL A 573 -7.58 26.41 -38.69
N ALA A 574 -8.66 26.76 -37.98
CA ALA A 574 -9.85 27.36 -38.59
C ALA A 574 -9.54 28.71 -39.27
N HIS A 575 -8.77 29.58 -38.63
CA HIS A 575 -8.32 30.84 -39.24
C HIS A 575 -7.43 30.61 -40.47
N ALA A 576 -6.50 29.65 -40.42
CA ALA A 576 -5.68 29.30 -41.57
C ALA A 576 -6.53 28.77 -42.74
N ALA A 577 -7.50 27.89 -42.46
CA ALA A 577 -8.42 27.37 -43.46
C ALA A 577 -9.26 28.48 -44.12
N LEU A 578 -9.84 29.38 -43.32
CA LEU A 578 -10.60 30.54 -43.82
C LEU A 578 -9.72 31.48 -44.67
N ALA A 579 -8.46 31.66 -44.27
CA ALA A 579 -7.50 32.48 -45.01
C ALA A 579 -6.81 31.75 -46.18
N LYS A 580 -7.19 30.49 -46.48
CA LYS A 580 -6.54 29.62 -47.48
C LYS A 580 -5.01 29.53 -47.32
N ARG A 581 -4.54 29.54 -46.08
CA ARG A 581 -3.12 29.39 -45.72
C ARG A 581 -2.80 27.91 -45.44
N PRO A 582 -1.53 27.48 -45.60
CA PRO A 582 -1.13 26.13 -45.25
C PRO A 582 -1.32 25.85 -43.75
N TYR A 583 -1.30 24.57 -43.39
CA TYR A 583 -1.41 24.12 -42.00
C TYR A 583 -0.40 24.86 -41.10
N PRO A 584 -0.84 25.51 -40.00
CA PRO A 584 -0.01 26.43 -39.21
C PRO A 584 0.93 25.67 -38.25
N LEU A 585 1.79 24.82 -38.80
CA LEU A 585 2.67 23.92 -38.04
C LEU A 585 3.54 24.66 -37.03
N ASP A 586 4.27 25.70 -37.47
CA ASP A 586 5.17 26.46 -36.60
C ASP A 586 4.46 27.10 -35.41
N ALA A 587 3.22 27.57 -35.62
CA ALA A 587 2.43 28.17 -34.55
C ALA A 587 2.02 27.11 -33.52
N LEU A 588 1.63 25.92 -33.97
CA LEU A 588 1.25 24.80 -33.10
C LEU A 588 2.46 24.21 -32.37
N VAL A 589 3.63 24.14 -33.01
CA VAL A 589 4.89 23.72 -32.37
C VAL A 589 5.30 24.72 -31.28
N LYS A 590 5.17 26.04 -31.52
CA LYS A 590 5.40 27.07 -30.48
C LYS A 590 4.43 26.94 -29.30
N MET A 591 3.16 26.62 -29.57
CA MET A 591 2.18 26.34 -28.51
C MET A 591 2.57 25.09 -27.71
N TRP A 592 3.00 24.02 -28.38
CA TRP A 592 3.48 22.81 -27.71
C TRP A 592 4.70 23.11 -26.83
N HIS A 593 5.69 23.85 -27.32
CA HIS A 593 6.84 24.28 -26.52
C HIS A 593 6.40 25.01 -25.25
N SER A 594 5.47 25.95 -25.38
CA SER A 594 4.92 26.71 -24.25
C SER A 594 4.20 25.80 -23.24
N SER A 595 3.43 24.82 -23.75
CA SER A 595 2.73 23.83 -22.92
C SER A 595 3.68 22.93 -22.12
N VAL A 596 4.83 22.56 -22.71
CA VAL A 596 5.85 21.73 -22.05
C VAL A 596 6.61 22.55 -21.01
N VAL A 597 6.93 23.81 -21.31
CA VAL A 597 7.61 24.72 -20.36
C VAL A 597 6.70 25.00 -19.16
N ALA A 598 5.42 25.29 -19.38
CA ALA A 598 4.44 25.48 -18.30
C ALA A 598 4.33 24.22 -17.42
N ALA A 599 4.20 23.04 -18.02
CA ALA A 599 4.15 21.77 -17.30
C ALA A 599 5.46 21.45 -16.54
N SER A 600 6.61 21.92 -17.01
CA SER A 600 7.91 21.75 -16.34
C SER A 600 8.10 22.67 -15.13
N ASN A 601 7.56 23.89 -15.18
CA ASN A 601 7.55 24.82 -14.05
C ASN A 601 6.52 24.39 -12.99
N GLU A 602 5.35 23.90 -13.43
CA GLU A 602 4.41 23.22 -12.55
C GLU A 602 4.98 21.90 -12.03
N GLU A 603 5.98 21.25 -12.64
CA GLU A 603 6.60 20.02 -12.12
C GLU A 603 7.45 20.26 -10.86
N ALA A 604 7.98 21.46 -10.70
CA ALA A 604 8.68 21.89 -9.50
C ALA A 604 7.69 22.13 -8.33
N ASP A 605 6.58 22.83 -8.60
CA ASP A 605 5.51 23.10 -7.61
C ASP A 605 4.57 21.90 -7.39
N ALA A 606 4.33 21.07 -8.41
CA ALA A 606 3.43 19.92 -8.36
C ALA A 606 4.14 18.64 -7.90
N SER A 607 5.42 18.70 -7.50
CA SER A 607 5.97 17.65 -6.64
C SER A 607 5.18 17.55 -5.33
N GLU A 608 4.53 18.63 -4.88
CA GLU A 608 3.56 18.64 -3.77
C GLU A 608 2.14 18.18 -4.19
N ARG A 609 1.72 18.42 -5.44
CA ARG A 609 0.32 18.16 -5.89
C ARG A 609 0.10 16.87 -6.70
N ARG A 610 1.13 16.27 -7.29
CA ARG A 610 1.01 15.07 -8.16
C ARG A 610 0.69 13.78 -7.41
N LEU A 611 0.85 13.76 -6.09
CA LEU A 611 0.29 12.73 -5.23
C LEU A 611 -1.26 12.73 -5.27
N ASN A 612 -1.91 13.85 -5.58
CA ASN A 612 -3.37 13.95 -5.60
C ASN A 612 -4.01 13.71 -6.98
N LEU A 613 -3.30 13.91 -8.11
CA LEU A 613 -3.90 13.80 -9.45
C LEU A 613 -3.78 12.43 -10.12
N HIS A 614 -2.81 11.59 -9.73
CA HIS A 614 -2.83 10.17 -10.13
C HIS A 614 -3.92 9.36 -9.43
N HIS A 615 -4.53 9.91 -8.38
CA HIS A 615 -5.77 9.38 -7.82
C HIS A 615 -6.98 9.64 -8.73
N HIS A 616 -6.97 10.68 -9.56
CA HIS A 616 -8.18 11.11 -10.27
C HIS A 616 -8.62 10.23 -11.46
N HIS A 617 -7.68 9.54 -12.11
CA HIS A 617 -8.01 8.68 -13.26
C HIS A 617 -8.36 7.24 -12.88
N ASP A 618 -8.03 6.81 -11.66
CA ASP A 618 -8.39 5.50 -11.10
C ASP A 618 -9.71 5.53 -10.29
N PHE A 619 -10.29 6.71 -10.00
CA PHE A 619 -11.61 6.81 -9.35
C PHE A 619 -12.76 6.30 -10.22
N TYR A 620 -12.60 6.17 -11.55
CA TYR A 620 -13.72 5.88 -12.44
C TYR A 620 -14.24 4.43 -12.38
N HIS A 621 -13.52 3.52 -11.75
CA HIS A 621 -14.03 2.18 -11.43
C HIS A 621 -14.30 1.98 -9.92
N ASP A 622 -14.08 3.01 -9.10
CA ASP A 622 -14.14 2.91 -7.64
C ASP A 622 -15.49 3.33 -7.04
N ASN A 623 -16.34 4.04 -7.78
CA ASN A 623 -17.63 4.52 -7.26
C ASN A 623 -18.67 3.42 -6.99
N PHE A 624 -18.51 2.21 -7.52
CA PHE A 624 -19.59 1.22 -7.40
C PHE A 624 -19.54 0.36 -6.14
N GLN A 625 -18.42 0.27 -5.38
CA GLN A 625 -18.34 -0.67 -4.24
C GLN A 625 -17.36 -0.31 -3.10
N ARG A 626 -16.69 0.86 -3.07
CA ARG A 626 -15.45 1.00 -2.27
C ARG A 626 -15.47 1.90 -1.04
N ASN A 627 -16.46 2.78 -0.89
CA ASN A 627 -16.62 3.58 0.33
C ASN A 627 -17.71 3.04 1.28
N ASP A 628 -18.62 2.20 0.78
CA ASP A 628 -19.79 1.76 1.55
C ASP A 628 -19.42 0.83 2.71
N TRP A 629 -18.35 0.03 2.58
CA TRP A 629 -17.93 -0.88 3.65
C TRP A 629 -17.09 -0.19 4.75
N MET A 630 -16.48 0.96 4.45
CA MET A 630 -15.90 1.87 5.45
C MET A 630 -17.01 2.66 6.16
N PHE A 631 -18.02 3.10 5.40
CA PHE A 631 -19.30 3.60 5.92
C PHE A 631 -19.96 2.58 6.86
N LEU A 632 -20.03 1.30 6.50
CA LEU A 632 -20.65 0.26 7.36
C LEU A 632 -19.85 -0.04 8.64
N ARG A 633 -18.55 0.27 8.70
CA ARG A 633 -17.66 -0.07 9.82
C ARG A 633 -17.51 1.04 10.85
N ASN A 634 -17.59 2.30 10.43
CA ASN A 634 -17.69 3.47 11.32
C ASN A 634 -19.13 4.02 11.38
N HIS A 635 -20.13 3.21 11.03
CA HIS A 635 -21.55 3.63 10.99
C HIS A 635 -21.83 4.90 10.18
N GLY A 636 -21.04 5.15 9.15
CA GLY A 636 -21.18 6.24 8.21
C GLY A 636 -20.40 7.49 8.57
N GLN A 637 -19.62 7.46 9.66
CA GLN A 637 -18.84 8.61 10.09
C GLN A 637 -17.52 8.74 9.33
N ASN A 638 -17.21 9.99 8.95
CA ASN A 638 -16.03 10.34 8.17
C ASN A 638 -14.76 10.20 9.04
N GLU A 639 -13.60 9.92 8.44
CA GLU A 639 -12.39 9.59 9.21
C GLU A 639 -11.87 10.75 10.07
N ARG A 640 -12.24 12.00 9.74
CA ARG A 640 -11.96 13.19 10.56
C ARG A 640 -12.68 13.19 11.90
N ASP A 641 -13.71 12.37 12.03
CA ASP A 641 -14.69 12.42 13.11
C ASP A 641 -14.49 11.30 14.15
N ALA A 642 -13.59 10.34 13.85
CA ALA A 642 -13.35 9.14 14.65
C ALA A 642 -11.83 8.88 14.76
N PRO A 643 -11.10 9.68 15.57
CA PRO A 643 -9.64 9.64 15.66
C PRO A 643 -9.10 8.24 15.94
N ILE A 644 -7.92 7.96 15.38
CA ILE A 644 -7.27 6.66 15.49
C ILE A 644 -6.76 6.49 16.92
N GLY A 645 -7.11 5.35 17.54
CA GLY A 645 -6.75 5.08 18.92
C GLY A 645 -7.75 5.56 19.96
N ASP A 646 -8.94 6.06 19.60
CA ASP A 646 -10.03 6.34 20.56
C ASP A 646 -10.76 5.05 20.98
N VAL A 647 -11.04 4.89 22.29
CA VAL A 647 -11.76 3.73 22.87
C VAL A 647 -13.18 3.59 22.31
N ARG A 648 -13.80 4.70 21.90
CA ARG A 648 -15.17 4.76 21.38
C ARG A 648 -15.28 4.14 19.99
N ASN A 649 -14.18 3.82 19.32
CA ASN A 649 -14.12 3.46 17.90
C ASN A 649 -13.49 2.08 17.64
N GLY A 650 -13.82 1.46 16.50
CA GLY A 650 -13.19 0.22 16.02
C GLY A 650 -13.42 -0.99 16.93
N GLU A 651 -12.46 -1.92 16.98
CA GLU A 651 -12.55 -3.10 17.88
C GLU A 651 -12.55 -2.69 19.37
N ARG A 652 -11.90 -1.57 19.73
CA ARG A 652 -11.85 -1.08 21.12
C ARG A 652 -13.24 -0.79 21.67
N ARG A 653 -14.19 -0.36 20.83
CA ARG A 653 -15.59 -0.17 21.24
C ARG A 653 -16.20 -1.45 21.82
N PHE A 654 -15.92 -2.60 21.21
CA PHE A 654 -16.46 -3.90 21.64
C PHE A 654 -15.61 -4.62 22.70
N CYS A 655 -14.32 -4.28 22.79
CA CYS A 655 -13.37 -4.86 23.72
C CYS A 655 -13.14 -4.02 24.99
N GLU A 656 -13.55 -2.75 25.03
CA GLU A 656 -13.30 -1.85 26.16
C GLU A 656 -14.55 -1.05 26.60
N VAL A 657 -15.39 -0.58 25.68
CA VAL A 657 -16.60 0.20 26.05
C VAL A 657 -17.77 -0.71 26.37
N PHE A 658 -18.09 -1.66 25.50
CA PHE A 658 -19.23 -2.56 25.71
C PHE A 658 -19.06 -3.51 26.91
N PRO A 659 -17.85 -3.97 27.25
CA PRO A 659 -17.64 -4.67 28.52
C PRO A 659 -17.99 -3.84 29.74
N ARG A 660 -17.71 -2.52 29.73
CA ARG A 660 -18.08 -1.60 30.83
C ARG A 660 -19.60 -1.47 30.97
N VAL A 661 -20.31 -1.46 29.84
CA VAL A 661 -21.79 -1.45 29.82
C VAL A 661 -22.34 -2.76 30.41
N TRP A 662 -21.78 -3.89 30.01
CA TRP A 662 -22.15 -5.20 30.56
C TRP A 662 -21.87 -5.29 32.07
N GLU A 663 -20.69 -4.85 32.49
CA GLU A 663 -20.28 -4.75 33.90
C GLU A 663 -21.23 -3.83 34.69
N ALA A 664 -21.52 -2.62 34.19
CA ALA A 664 -22.47 -1.71 34.82
C ALA A 664 -23.85 -2.34 34.99
N MET A 665 -24.36 -3.08 34.00
CA MET A 665 -25.64 -3.80 34.13
C MET A 665 -25.62 -4.87 35.22
N LEU A 666 -24.51 -5.62 35.33
CA LEU A 666 -24.39 -6.72 36.30
C LEU A 666 -24.22 -6.23 37.74
N LEU A 667 -23.61 -5.07 37.95
CA LEU A 667 -23.29 -4.52 39.28
C LEU A 667 -24.43 -3.69 39.92
N GLN A 668 -25.57 -3.50 39.26
CA GLN A 668 -26.69 -2.70 39.79
C GLN A 668 -27.67 -3.59 40.59
N PRO A 669 -28.18 -3.20 41.77
CA PRO A 669 -29.13 -4.04 42.51
C PRO A 669 -30.47 -4.26 41.78
N ILE A 670 -31.24 -5.25 42.22
CA ILE A 670 -32.61 -5.47 41.73
C ILE A 670 -33.45 -4.20 42.02
N GLY A 671 -34.25 -3.78 41.05
CA GLY A 671 -35.04 -2.55 41.11
C GLY A 671 -34.42 -1.37 40.34
N SER A 672 -33.11 -1.41 40.06
CA SER A 672 -32.38 -0.35 39.36
C SER A 672 -32.81 -0.20 37.90
N GLN A 673 -32.68 1.02 37.36
CA GLN A 673 -33.06 1.35 36.00
C GLN A 673 -31.86 1.61 35.07
N VAL A 674 -32.02 1.21 33.81
CA VAL A 674 -31.16 1.62 32.69
C VAL A 674 -32.02 2.20 31.58
N ARG A 675 -31.57 3.30 30.97
CA ARG A 675 -32.31 4.01 29.92
C ARG A 675 -31.53 3.94 28.62
N PHE A 676 -32.21 3.60 27.52
CA PHE A 676 -31.63 3.58 26.18
C PHE A 676 -32.37 4.55 25.28
N ALA A 677 -31.66 5.50 24.67
CA ALA A 677 -32.25 6.39 23.67
C ALA A 677 -32.84 5.63 22.46
N VAL A 678 -33.98 6.10 21.98
CA VAL A 678 -34.67 5.57 20.78
C VAL A 678 -34.14 6.23 19.50
N ALA A 679 -33.52 7.41 19.58
CA ALA A 679 -32.85 8.02 18.43
C ALA A 679 -31.42 7.49 18.27
N ASP A 680 -30.98 7.32 17.02
CA ASP A 680 -29.55 7.11 16.74
C ASP A 680 -28.79 8.40 17.10
N GLY A 681 -27.63 8.26 17.77
CA GLY A 681 -26.88 9.38 18.32
C GLY A 681 -27.31 9.81 19.73
N GLY A 682 -28.37 9.23 20.30
CA GLY A 682 -28.75 9.42 21.71
C GLY A 682 -27.90 8.59 22.67
N ASP A 683 -28.11 8.72 23.98
CA ASP A 683 -27.27 8.10 25.01
C ASP A 683 -27.89 6.88 25.72
N VAL A 684 -27.01 6.12 26.38
CA VAL A 684 -27.36 5.15 27.43
C VAL A 684 -26.92 5.73 28.76
N SER A 685 -27.80 5.66 29.76
CA SER A 685 -27.53 6.11 31.14
C SER A 685 -28.01 5.08 32.16
N PHE A 686 -27.31 5.00 33.28
CA PHE A 686 -27.62 4.10 34.39
C PHE A 686 -28.04 4.89 35.63
N GLU A 687 -28.84 4.27 36.50
CA GLU A 687 -29.34 4.93 37.72
C GLU A 687 -28.23 5.21 38.74
N HIS A 688 -27.40 4.20 39.06
CA HIS A 688 -26.41 4.31 40.13
C HIS A 688 -24.96 4.55 39.67
N CYS A 689 -24.68 4.61 38.36
CA CYS A 689 -23.34 4.95 37.86
C CYS A 689 -23.39 6.01 36.75
N HIS A 690 -22.33 6.81 36.63
CA HIS A 690 -22.26 7.94 35.69
C HIS A 690 -21.78 7.56 34.29
N LEU A 691 -21.67 6.27 33.98
CA LEU A 691 -21.29 5.79 32.65
C LEU A 691 -22.34 6.25 31.63
N ASN A 692 -21.92 7.15 30.75
CA ASN A 692 -22.74 7.59 29.63
C ASN A 692 -22.06 7.20 28.33
N LEU A 693 -22.83 6.77 27.33
CA LEU A 693 -22.28 6.47 26.00
C LEU A 693 -23.30 6.73 24.90
N THR A 694 -22.83 7.10 23.72
CA THR A 694 -23.70 7.32 22.56
C THR A 694 -24.06 6.00 21.89
N LEU A 695 -25.36 5.74 21.69
CA LEU A 695 -25.92 4.68 20.84
C LEU A 695 -25.89 5.13 19.38
N ARG A 696 -24.88 4.70 18.63
CA ARG A 696 -24.63 5.25 17.29
C ARG A 696 -25.61 4.76 16.22
N ASN A 697 -26.20 3.58 16.43
CA ASN A 697 -27.03 2.92 15.43
C ASN A 697 -27.89 1.80 16.02
N ALA A 698 -28.87 1.37 15.24
CA ALA A 698 -29.76 0.26 15.58
C ALA A 698 -29.06 -1.09 15.87
N HIS A 699 -27.86 -1.37 15.34
CA HIS A 699 -27.17 -2.63 15.64
C HIS A 699 -26.60 -2.63 17.06
N GLU A 700 -25.91 -1.55 17.44
CA GLU A 700 -25.40 -1.37 18.80
C GLU A 700 -26.54 -1.40 19.82
N ARG A 701 -27.62 -0.67 19.53
CA ARG A 701 -28.81 -0.65 20.37
C ARG A 701 -29.39 -2.05 20.56
N ARG A 702 -29.58 -2.81 19.48
CA ARG A 702 -30.07 -4.20 19.58
C ARG A 702 -29.14 -5.10 20.40
N LEU A 703 -27.83 -4.90 20.28
CA LEU A 703 -26.86 -5.67 21.06
C LEU A 703 -26.95 -5.32 22.56
N MET A 704 -27.06 -4.03 22.90
CA MET A 704 -27.20 -3.57 24.29
C MET A 704 -28.54 -3.95 24.93
N LEU A 705 -29.63 -3.90 24.18
CA LEU A 705 -30.93 -4.39 24.66
C LEU A 705 -30.86 -5.89 24.99
N ARG A 706 -30.16 -6.69 24.16
CA ARG A 706 -29.90 -8.11 24.48
C ARG A 706 -29.07 -8.27 25.74
N PHE A 707 -28.08 -7.42 25.97
CA PHE A 707 -27.28 -7.45 27.19
C PHE A 707 -28.16 -7.19 28.42
N ALA A 708 -29.01 -6.16 28.39
CA ALA A 708 -29.95 -5.87 29.47
C ALA A 708 -30.86 -7.07 29.76
N THR A 709 -31.45 -7.67 28.73
CA THR A 709 -32.30 -8.87 28.87
C THR A 709 -31.54 -10.06 29.47
N LEU A 710 -30.27 -10.27 29.09
CA LEU A 710 -29.44 -11.35 29.65
C LEU A 710 -29.04 -11.08 31.11
N ALA A 711 -28.86 -9.81 31.49
CA ALA A 711 -28.51 -9.38 32.85
C ALA A 711 -29.69 -9.37 33.83
N GLY A 712 -30.93 -9.61 33.37
CA GLY A 712 -32.14 -9.70 34.20
C GLY A 712 -33.03 -8.46 34.18
N TYR A 713 -32.89 -7.61 33.16
CA TYR A 713 -33.74 -6.41 32.99
C TYR A 713 -34.94 -6.70 32.09
N GLU A 714 -36.08 -6.10 32.44
CA GLU A 714 -37.33 -6.12 31.66
C GLU A 714 -37.68 -4.70 31.19
N GLU A 715 -38.21 -4.60 29.96
CA GLU A 715 -38.67 -3.32 29.40
C GLU A 715 -39.90 -2.82 30.17
N GLN A 716 -39.87 -1.55 30.55
CA GLN A 716 -40.98 -0.81 31.15
C GLN A 716 -41.61 0.11 30.08
N ASP A 717 -42.39 1.10 30.50
CA ASP A 717 -42.94 2.11 29.59
C ASP A 717 -41.86 2.98 28.94
N ARG A 718 -42.17 3.50 27.75
CA ARG A 718 -41.32 4.45 27.03
C ARG A 718 -41.53 5.85 27.56
N GLU A 719 -40.47 6.49 28.03
CA GLU A 719 -40.51 7.87 28.50
C GLU A 719 -39.69 8.77 27.59
N HIS A 720 -40.30 9.85 27.08
CA HIS A 720 -39.59 10.99 26.50
C HIS A 720 -38.46 10.64 25.49
N GLY A 721 -38.70 9.66 24.61
CA GLY A 721 -37.70 9.24 23.61
C GLY A 721 -36.66 8.22 24.09
N TYR A 722 -36.84 7.66 25.30
CA TYR A 722 -36.04 6.59 25.89
C TYR A 722 -36.88 5.32 26.12
N GLN A 723 -36.24 4.16 25.95
CA GLN A 723 -36.72 2.89 26.47
C GLN A 723 -36.13 2.67 27.85
N VAL A 724 -36.97 2.57 28.87
CA VAL A 724 -36.56 2.35 30.26
C VAL A 724 -36.65 0.86 30.56
N PHE A 725 -35.59 0.32 31.15
CA PHE A 725 -35.50 -1.07 31.56
C PHE A 725 -35.24 -1.14 33.05
N GLN A 726 -36.02 -1.94 33.77
CA GLN A 726 -35.84 -2.15 35.21
C GLN A 726 -35.29 -3.54 35.47
N ARG A 727 -34.29 -3.65 36.35
CA ARG A 727 -33.75 -4.94 36.80
C ARG A 727 -34.78 -5.63 37.68
N ARG A 728 -35.28 -6.78 37.28
CA ARG A 728 -36.27 -7.56 38.05
C ARG A 728 -35.75 -8.89 38.55
N ASP A 729 -34.67 -9.38 37.95
CA ASP A 729 -34.10 -10.68 38.27
C ASP A 729 -32.56 -10.66 38.19
N HIS A 730 -31.97 -11.76 38.64
CA HIS A 730 -30.57 -12.08 38.42
C HIS A 730 -30.31 -12.39 36.92
N PRO A 731 -29.04 -12.43 36.47
CA PRO A 731 -28.75 -12.79 35.09
C PRO A 731 -29.29 -14.18 34.72
N ARG A 732 -29.75 -14.33 33.49
CA ARG A 732 -30.36 -15.58 33.02
C ARG A 732 -29.39 -16.75 33.09
N GLN A 733 -29.89 -17.97 33.30
CA GLN A 733 -29.11 -19.21 33.47
C GLN A 733 -28.01 -19.44 32.41
N TRP A 734 -28.22 -19.01 31.15
CA TRP A 734 -27.25 -19.13 30.06
C TRP A 734 -26.69 -17.78 29.57
N ALA A 735 -26.70 -16.76 30.43
CA ALA A 735 -26.27 -15.41 30.09
C ALA A 735 -24.87 -15.39 29.48
N ARG A 736 -23.91 -16.11 30.06
CA ARG A 736 -22.53 -16.18 29.58
C ARG A 736 -22.41 -16.77 28.16
N ARG A 737 -23.09 -17.89 27.91
CA ARG A 737 -23.08 -18.55 26.60
C ARG A 737 -23.73 -17.67 25.54
N ASN A 738 -24.89 -17.10 25.86
CA ASN A 738 -25.64 -16.25 24.94
C ASN A 738 -24.88 -14.95 24.65
N LEU A 739 -24.17 -14.39 25.64
CA LEU A 739 -23.26 -13.26 25.45
C LEU A 739 -22.17 -13.61 24.43
N SER A 740 -21.49 -14.74 24.61
CA SER A 740 -20.45 -15.21 23.68
C SER A 740 -20.98 -15.41 22.25
N GLU A 741 -22.16 -16.00 22.08
CA GLU A 741 -22.78 -16.19 20.76
C GLU A 741 -23.13 -14.86 20.08
N ASN A 742 -23.71 -13.91 20.83
CA ASN A 742 -24.00 -12.57 20.29
C ASN A 742 -22.72 -11.83 19.90
N LEU A 743 -21.67 -11.92 20.73
CA LEU A 743 -20.38 -11.30 20.46
C LEU A 743 -19.62 -11.96 19.30
N ASN A 744 -19.67 -13.28 19.15
CA ASN A 744 -19.09 -13.96 17.99
C ASN A 744 -19.74 -13.49 16.69
N ARG A 745 -21.08 -13.42 16.64
CA ARG A 745 -21.80 -12.89 15.46
C ARG A 745 -21.45 -11.43 15.17
N ALA A 746 -21.27 -10.62 16.22
CA ALA A 746 -20.81 -9.24 16.07
C ALA A 746 -19.36 -9.19 15.55
N GLN A 747 -18.46 -10.02 16.10
CA GLN A 747 -17.06 -10.09 15.72
C GLN A 747 -16.86 -10.58 14.29
N GLU A 748 -17.65 -11.56 13.82
CA GLU A 748 -17.65 -11.99 12.42
C GLU A 748 -17.98 -10.85 11.46
N ARG A 749 -18.85 -9.93 11.90
CA ARG A 749 -19.30 -8.79 11.10
C ARG A 749 -18.36 -7.59 11.18
N PHE A 750 -17.78 -7.32 12.35
CA PHE A 750 -17.09 -6.06 12.65
C PHE A 750 -15.60 -6.22 12.98
N GLY A 751 -15.16 -7.42 13.37
CA GLY A 751 -13.81 -7.70 13.86
C GLY A 751 -12.76 -8.01 12.78
N PHE A 752 -11.54 -8.26 13.26
CA PHE A 752 -10.38 -8.63 12.48
C PHE A 752 -10.23 -10.16 12.42
N ARG A 753 -9.87 -10.70 11.23
CA ARG A 753 -9.66 -12.15 11.07
C ARG A 753 -8.49 -12.62 11.93
N GLY A 754 -8.73 -13.65 12.75
CA GLY A 754 -7.73 -14.21 13.66
C GLY A 754 -7.51 -13.37 14.94
N ALA A 755 -8.35 -12.37 15.21
CA ALA A 755 -8.39 -11.74 16.53
C ALA A 755 -8.91 -12.76 17.57
N PRO A 756 -8.43 -12.69 18.82
CA PRO A 756 -9.02 -13.42 19.93
C PRO A 756 -10.52 -13.15 20.07
N PRO A 757 -11.29 -14.10 20.60
CA PRO A 757 -12.73 -13.90 20.79
C PRO A 757 -13.02 -12.69 21.68
N TRP A 758 -13.89 -11.77 21.23
CA TRP A 758 -14.19 -10.53 21.97
C TRP A 758 -14.77 -10.77 23.36
N TRP A 759 -15.45 -11.89 23.55
CA TRP A 759 -16.05 -12.26 24.82
C TRP A 759 -15.02 -12.60 25.91
N TRP A 760 -13.72 -12.63 25.61
CA TRP A 760 -12.63 -12.67 26.61
C TRP A 760 -12.53 -11.38 27.43
N HIS A 761 -13.02 -10.26 26.88
CA HIS A 761 -12.97 -8.95 27.55
C HIS A 761 -14.12 -8.71 28.53
N TYR A 762 -15.07 -9.65 28.65
CA TYR A 762 -16.32 -9.47 29.38
C TYR A 762 -16.31 -10.24 30.69
N MET A 763 -16.83 -9.61 31.74
CA MET A 763 -17.02 -10.23 33.05
C MET A 763 -18.02 -11.39 32.96
N ASP A 764 -17.76 -12.44 33.74
CA ASP A 764 -18.73 -13.52 33.90
C ASP A 764 -20.01 -13.02 34.57
N ALA A 765 -21.15 -13.63 34.21
CA ALA A 765 -22.43 -13.30 34.80
C ALA A 765 -22.46 -13.77 36.27
N GLN A 766 -22.73 -12.85 37.18
CA GLN A 766 -22.80 -13.09 38.62
C GLN A 766 -24.17 -12.69 39.18
N GLN A 767 -24.51 -13.15 40.37
CA GLN A 767 -25.76 -12.78 41.04
C GLN A 767 -25.84 -11.25 41.21
N ALA A 768 -27.06 -10.70 41.07
CA ALA A 768 -27.28 -9.28 41.31
C ALA A 768 -26.91 -8.94 42.75
N PRO A 769 -26.17 -7.84 43.01
CA PRO A 769 -25.84 -7.46 44.38
C PRO A 769 -27.08 -6.95 45.11
N ASP A 770 -27.11 -7.11 46.44
CA ASP A 770 -28.22 -6.65 47.28
C ASP A 770 -28.20 -5.12 47.48
N GLU A 771 -27.00 -4.53 47.47
CA GLU A 771 -26.76 -3.09 47.62
C GLU A 771 -25.90 -2.56 46.47
N VAL A 772 -25.90 -1.23 46.27
CA VAL A 772 -25.08 -0.58 45.24
C VAL A 772 -23.59 -0.71 45.62
N PRO A 773 -22.76 -1.40 44.81
CA PRO A 773 -21.34 -1.54 45.10
C PRO A 773 -20.57 -0.25 44.78
N GLU A 774 -19.36 -0.12 45.29
CA GLU A 774 -18.43 0.90 44.83
C GLU A 774 -18.03 0.63 43.37
N PHE A 775 -18.44 1.50 42.46
CA PHE A 775 -18.10 1.37 41.05
C PHE A 775 -16.67 1.84 40.79
N ARG A 776 -15.93 1.07 39.98
CA ARG A 776 -14.65 1.52 39.40
C ARG A 776 -14.83 2.82 38.62
N TRP A 777 -13.81 3.68 38.63
CA TRP A 777 -13.87 5.02 38.03
C TRP A 777 -14.25 5.01 36.53
N GLU A 778 -13.94 3.94 35.79
CA GLU A 778 -14.27 3.81 34.37
C GLU A 778 -15.77 3.69 34.09
N LEU A 779 -16.56 3.29 35.09
CA LEU A 779 -18.02 3.29 35.05
C LEU A 779 -18.60 4.66 35.46
N GLY A 780 -17.75 5.66 35.65
CA GLY A 780 -18.12 7.06 35.80
C GLY A 780 -17.69 7.94 34.63
N VAL A 781 -17.12 7.37 33.56
CA VAL A 781 -16.61 8.13 32.41
C VAL A 781 -17.75 8.43 31.44
N ASP A 782 -17.79 9.68 30.97
CA ASP A 782 -18.63 10.08 29.84
C ASP A 782 -17.96 9.70 28.51
N LEU A 783 -18.50 8.67 27.85
CA LEU A 783 -18.06 8.14 26.57
C LEU A 783 -19.03 8.52 25.43
N ARG A 784 -19.84 9.58 25.63
CA ARG A 784 -20.64 10.15 24.54
C ARG A 784 -19.72 10.72 23.45
N ASP A 785 -20.22 10.70 22.22
CA ASP A 785 -19.54 11.31 21.08
C ASP A 785 -19.64 12.84 21.19
N ASP A 786 -18.58 13.57 20.82
CA ASP A 786 -18.55 15.02 20.94
C ASP A 786 -19.67 15.67 20.11
N PRO A 787 -20.51 16.55 20.68
CA PRO A 787 -21.51 17.29 19.92
C PRO A 787 -20.80 18.28 19.01
N ARG A 788 -20.88 18.09 17.68
CA ARG A 788 -20.39 19.13 16.76
C ARG A 788 -21.26 20.37 16.86
N PRO A 789 -20.69 21.58 16.66
CA PRO A 789 -21.50 22.72 16.28
C PRO A 789 -22.24 22.38 14.98
N PRO A 790 -23.51 22.78 14.84
CA PRO A 790 -24.25 22.55 13.61
C PRO A 790 -23.52 23.26 12.47
N MET A 791 -23.05 22.52 11.47
CA MET A 791 -22.70 23.14 10.21
C MET A 791 -23.99 23.65 9.59
N GLY A 792 -24.11 24.98 9.51
CA GLY A 792 -25.19 25.65 8.80
C GLY A 792 -25.27 25.15 7.36
N GLY A 793 -26.47 24.74 6.96
CA GLY A 793 -26.76 24.19 5.66
C GLY A 793 -28.06 23.42 5.72
N ASP A 794 -29.16 24.16 5.59
CA ASP A 794 -30.53 23.67 5.57
C ASP A 794 -30.70 22.43 4.71
N PHE A 795 -31.19 21.36 5.31
CA PHE A 795 -32.03 20.37 4.63
C PHE A 795 -33.13 19.94 5.61
N GLN A 796 -34.30 20.55 5.43
CA GLN A 796 -35.60 20.07 5.92
C GLN A 796 -36.20 19.09 4.88
N PRO A 797 -37.18 18.26 5.31
CA PRO A 797 -37.11 16.80 5.37
C PRO A 797 -37.13 16.03 4.03
#